data_AF-A0AAD5N7R7-F1
#
_entry.id   AF-A0AAD5N7R7-F1
#
_cell.length_a   1.000
_cell.length_b   1.000
_cell.length_c   1.000
_cell.angle_alpha   90.00
_cell.angle_beta   90.00
_cell.angle_gamma   90.00
#
_symmetry.space_group_name_H-M   'P 1'
#
loop_
_entity.id
_entity.type
_entity.pdbx_description
1 polymer ?
#
loop_
_entity_poly.entity_id
_entity_poly.type
_entity_poly.pdbx_seq_one_letter_code
_entity_poly.pdbx_strand_id
1 'polypeptide(L)'
;MARMLRLFSWCCIAPRKKKEASMTTEPCTERSDSFSSSKEKTQHREESISPPSPTSSFSSATTVASRIRFAVPFSFPKMDPADDALVTSLDDKIWQNMKHKDDHCRRFLPDSSWHDLWEANEVEATLRKCRTEPTPDLVQFILEKARKIFAILVTMRQPELITKFHLEDFGQDMLPVKPASVQKMLGANNGSISDFCDKQWWFTSPIFTKNKFKYEFDKSYHLPFTTAGKQAPLGGSNYSTVEKRSIHADHVELWPDQNSAKDESGNPRVAVKKLLGVDQDPADREAKVLEMMRGLQSDHMIKAIAYYVYDGKHHFMFPWAEHGNLWEFWTKGQRPRLERPYIISVFAQLRGLADAIEQLHDKKICRHGDLKPENILCFSQDNNDGSSSPGVRMVITDVGLARDHIERTQFRTSTNTRVSTKRYAGPEMDVAPLAPLSRRFDIWSMGCILLEFVVWMLYGGEELIRCTETPITTFYKVKRDEGEGVISVEIDPTVQGWISYISKDWRCASGTAIERLVHLITDKLLVVNVQDPIEPSDPTEKPEQQKARTHACEMRKGLEDILTDLKTGTIDPIGKRRSNDIPDPQGPSHLASMTQGGLLAPIPHRTRLTDNWIYTPDDTFDVHFLNDFCLATVAQKLDKPLLCHRCRSLSLWSIECRFTDSRSGLDTKARDEHCGLCKLLSYCIRDRKYSLRDTVCFSRVGSYLTVDDGKGQPVVNLCTLPESEVKSLHDVQTGFSTLPDAGSEAHFKVLGEWVRACDSTHHCLPKQLGFIPSRLIHISRTDSDSVRLVERGGELTQPVKYAALSHRWGTGHGELFCTITANIKELKDGFKASNLPKTFLDAVSVTHGLGLEYLWVDSVCIIQDDSEDWNIESKLMEQVFSSAYCTLAASCASGTNDGFLKARPQRRCIPMTFGDATYYACENIDDFGTHVDQSELNQRGWVMQERALSRRTIYFVENQSYWECGGGVRCETMTKMNNRKASFLGDANFPHSAEKYVKGLKIEFFQDLYVRYSKLALSFASDRPVAIKGLENRLLSTFKTTGRYGLIERYLHRSLLWKRGGETLRRIAPTRGGAVPSWSWMAYDGAIDYLSAPGGKVSWSSNIKSSPSQAASQSSHHGHETLALEALVRTVINDPPNEFIFLDEPAQGLTQPMECVVLGSGSQSAGGDCRRHWVVLVNRISNADDSGSEVYERIGVAVLKELHLDFQGPAKEIKVQ
;
A
#
# COMPACT_ATOMS: atom_id res chain seq x y z
N MET A 1 2.18 -35.68 -39.19
CA MET A 1 0.91 -36.34 -39.58
C MET A 1 0.31 -37.15 -38.43
N ALA A 2 0.23 -38.49 -38.41
CA ALA A 2 -0.57 -39.23 -37.40
C ALA A 2 -0.21 -38.99 -35.90
N ARG A 3 0.98 -38.45 -35.59
CA ARG A 3 1.37 -38.00 -34.25
C ARG A 3 0.87 -36.58 -33.86
N MET A 4 0.52 -35.71 -34.82
CA MET A 4 0.06 -34.33 -34.53
C MET A 4 -1.36 -34.29 -33.97
N LEU A 5 -2.31 -35.00 -34.59
CA LEU A 5 -3.67 -35.13 -34.03
C LEU A 5 -3.69 -35.85 -32.68
N ARG A 6 -2.68 -36.67 -32.36
CA ARG A 6 -2.50 -37.29 -31.03
C ARG A 6 -1.88 -36.36 -29.99
N LEU A 7 -1.26 -35.23 -30.37
CA LEU A 7 -0.63 -34.29 -29.42
C LEU A 7 -1.64 -33.40 -28.69
N PHE A 8 -2.82 -33.14 -29.27
CA PHE A 8 -3.93 -32.47 -28.57
C PHE A 8 -4.77 -33.43 -27.69
N SER A 9 -4.59 -34.74 -27.84
CA SER A 9 -5.41 -35.77 -27.18
C SER A 9 -5.10 -36.03 -25.70
N TRP A 10 -4.24 -35.22 -25.06
CA TRP A 10 -3.86 -35.35 -23.63
C TRP A 10 -4.38 -34.21 -22.74
N CYS A 11 -5.23 -33.32 -23.27
CA CYS A 11 -5.87 -32.22 -22.52
C CYS A 11 -7.03 -32.68 -21.62
N CYS A 12 -6.80 -33.65 -20.72
CA CYS A 12 -7.82 -34.18 -19.79
C CYS A 12 -7.23 -34.59 -18.43
N ILE A 13 -7.66 -33.92 -17.35
CA ILE A 13 -7.47 -34.37 -15.96
C ILE A 13 -8.83 -34.84 -15.41
N ALA A 14 -8.90 -36.10 -14.95
CA ALA A 14 -10.09 -36.67 -14.34
C ALA A 14 -10.07 -36.52 -12.80
N PRO A 15 -11.21 -36.26 -12.15
CA PRO A 15 -11.28 -36.17 -10.68
C PRO A 15 -11.10 -37.55 -10.03
N ARG A 16 -10.02 -37.73 -9.27
CA ARG A 16 -9.75 -38.98 -8.53
C ARG A 16 -10.75 -39.17 -7.38
N LYS A 17 -11.68 -40.11 -7.53
CA LYS A 17 -12.45 -40.66 -6.41
C LYS A 17 -11.52 -41.41 -5.45
N LYS A 18 -11.69 -41.22 -4.13
CA LYS A 18 -11.07 -42.08 -3.11
C LYS A 18 -11.68 -43.49 -3.17
N LYS A 19 -10.83 -44.51 -3.01
CA LYS A 19 -11.18 -45.85 -2.53
C LYS A 19 -10.08 -46.32 -1.56
N GLU A 20 -10.46 -47.21 -0.66
CA GLU A 20 -9.64 -47.70 0.45
C GLU A 20 -8.98 -49.05 0.13
N ALA A 21 -8.38 -49.67 1.15
CA ALA A 21 -7.68 -50.96 1.19
C ALA A 21 -6.25 -50.97 0.59
N SER A 22 -5.29 -51.77 1.05
CA SER A 22 -4.84 -52.22 2.40
C SER A 22 -3.85 -53.38 2.20
N MET A 23 -2.82 -53.53 3.07
CA MET A 23 -1.89 -54.68 3.10
C MET A 23 -0.95 -54.77 1.85
N THR A 24 0.27 -55.34 1.86
CA THR A 24 1.12 -55.94 2.92
C THR A 24 2.62 -55.89 2.51
N THR A 25 3.49 -56.37 3.41
CA THR A 25 4.85 -56.97 3.25
C THR A 25 5.21 -57.57 1.87
N GLU A 26 6.47 -57.72 1.42
CA GLU A 26 7.84 -57.58 2.02
C GLU A 26 8.92 -57.35 0.89
N PRO A 27 10.25 -57.23 1.17
CA PRO A 27 11.26 -56.72 0.21
C PRO A 27 12.16 -57.83 -0.44
N CYS A 28 13.40 -57.45 -0.84
CA CYS A 28 14.51 -58.25 -1.40
C CYS A 28 14.42 -58.53 -2.93
N THR A 29 15.51 -58.63 -3.73
CA THR A 29 16.96 -58.43 -3.48
C THR A 29 17.78 -58.28 -4.78
N GLU A 30 18.95 -57.62 -4.65
CA GLU A 30 20.26 -57.93 -5.29
C GLU A 30 20.62 -57.65 -6.76
N ARG A 31 21.95 -57.54 -6.93
CA ARG A 31 22.82 -57.60 -8.14
C ARG A 31 22.61 -56.47 -9.16
N SER A 32 23.59 -55.59 -9.41
CA SER A 32 25.01 -55.78 -9.74
C SER A 32 25.24 -56.53 -11.05
N ASP A 33 25.93 -55.88 -12.00
CA ASP A 33 27.32 -56.23 -12.29
C ASP A 33 27.97 -55.21 -13.26
N SER A 34 29.25 -54.91 -13.01
CA SER A 34 30.41 -55.14 -13.92
C SER A 34 30.26 -54.90 -15.44
N PHE A 35 31.27 -54.45 -16.20
CA PHE A 35 32.60 -53.86 -15.90
C PHE A 35 33.22 -53.40 -17.24
N SER A 36 34.30 -52.63 -17.20
CA SER A 36 35.29 -52.53 -18.30
C SER A 36 34.83 -51.78 -19.58
N SER A 37 35.70 -51.33 -20.51
CA SER A 37 37.17 -51.23 -20.51
C SER A 37 37.69 -50.17 -21.50
N SER A 38 38.89 -49.65 -21.22
CA SER A 38 39.88 -49.22 -22.24
C SER A 38 39.57 -47.91 -23.04
N LYS A 39 40.54 -47.22 -23.67
CA LYS A 39 42.00 -47.44 -23.87
C LYS A 39 42.70 -46.11 -24.25
N GLU A 40 44.02 -45.99 -23.95
CA GLU A 40 45.17 -45.46 -24.78
C GLU A 40 44.99 -44.24 -25.75
N LYS A 41 45.96 -43.37 -26.14
CA LYS A 41 47.46 -43.25 -26.13
C LYS A 41 47.82 -41.83 -26.68
N THR A 42 49.01 -41.18 -26.66
CA THR A 42 50.28 -41.18 -25.86
C THR A 42 51.16 -39.98 -26.28
N GLN A 43 51.89 -39.35 -25.34
CA GLN A 43 53.13 -38.52 -25.55
C GLN A 43 52.97 -37.19 -26.37
N HIS A 44 53.77 -36.13 -26.19
CA HIS A 44 55.18 -35.93 -25.78
C HIS A 44 55.30 -34.90 -24.60
N ARG A 45 56.34 -34.87 -23.74
CA ARG A 45 57.80 -34.57 -23.94
C ARG A 45 58.05 -33.18 -24.60
N GLU A 46 58.94 -32.30 -24.16
CA GLU A 46 59.91 -32.22 -23.03
C GLU A 46 60.39 -30.73 -22.91
N GLU A 47 61.24 -30.25 -21.99
CA GLU A 47 62.10 -30.92 -20.98
C GLU A 47 62.09 -30.24 -19.59
N SER A 48 63.12 -29.48 -19.19
CA SER A 48 63.36 -29.06 -17.79
C SER A 48 64.24 -27.80 -17.64
N ILE A 49 64.25 -27.20 -16.43
CA ILE A 49 65.44 -26.98 -15.56
C ILE A 49 64.96 -26.47 -14.19
N SER A 50 65.68 -26.83 -13.11
CA SER A 50 65.38 -26.58 -11.68
C SER A 50 66.72 -26.20 -10.97
N PRO A 51 66.90 -26.29 -9.63
CA PRO A 51 66.06 -26.07 -8.44
C PRO A 51 66.71 -24.90 -7.59
N PRO A 52 66.61 -24.74 -6.24
CA PRO A 52 65.87 -25.50 -5.23
C PRO A 52 65.07 -24.74 -4.14
N SER A 53 64.18 -25.52 -3.53
CA SER A 53 63.57 -25.46 -2.18
C SER A 53 64.62 -25.53 -1.03
N PRO A 54 64.28 -25.52 0.29
CA PRO A 54 62.98 -25.77 0.95
C PRO A 54 62.67 -24.76 2.12
N THR A 55 61.79 -24.94 3.12
CA THR A 55 61.08 -26.11 3.70
C THR A 55 59.79 -25.68 4.46
N SER A 56 58.79 -26.57 4.46
CA SER A 56 57.85 -26.96 5.55
C SER A 56 57.87 -26.26 6.94
N SER A 57 56.80 -26.21 7.77
CA SER A 57 55.36 -26.59 7.67
C SER A 57 54.69 -26.51 9.06
N PHE A 58 53.33 -26.48 9.13
CA PHE A 58 52.49 -26.81 10.32
C PHE A 58 52.63 -25.89 11.58
N SER A 59 51.65 -25.76 12.49
CA SER A 59 50.20 -26.14 12.50
C SER A 59 49.39 -25.30 13.52
N SER A 60 48.05 -25.39 13.44
CA SER A 60 47.07 -25.42 14.56
C SER A 60 47.03 -24.32 15.65
N ALA A 61 45.88 -23.61 15.68
CA ALA A 61 45.05 -23.18 16.84
C ALA A 61 45.67 -23.13 18.28
N THR A 62 45.36 -22.15 19.12
CA THR A 62 44.00 -21.92 19.69
C THR A 62 43.87 -20.54 20.40
N THR A 63 42.64 -20.07 20.58
CA THR A 63 42.19 -18.80 21.19
C THR A 63 42.67 -18.50 22.62
N VAL A 64 43.22 -17.30 22.86
CA VAL A 64 43.06 -16.48 24.10
C VAL A 64 43.02 -15.00 23.71
N ALA A 65 42.21 -14.17 24.38
CA ALA A 65 42.11 -12.73 24.11
C ALA A 65 43.16 -11.90 24.87
N SER A 66 43.79 -10.92 24.21
CA SER A 66 44.52 -9.84 24.88
C SER A 66 44.60 -8.56 24.02
N ARG A 67 44.95 -7.44 24.65
CA ARG A 67 45.09 -6.12 24.00
C ARG A 67 46.34 -6.07 23.14
N ILE A 68 46.23 -5.74 21.85
CA ILE A 68 47.39 -5.38 21.02
C ILE A 68 47.43 -3.86 20.83
N ARG A 69 48.49 -3.23 21.35
CA ARG A 69 48.95 -1.91 20.89
C ARG A 69 49.70 -2.11 19.58
N PHE A 70 49.33 -1.42 18.51
CA PHE A 70 50.26 -1.26 17.39
C PHE A 70 51.33 -0.24 17.75
N ALA A 71 52.57 -0.71 17.86
CA ALA A 71 53.75 0.13 17.97
C ALA A 71 54.70 -0.22 16.82
N VAL A 72 54.88 0.71 15.90
CA VAL A 72 55.92 0.67 14.85
C VAL A 72 56.98 1.70 15.26
N PRO A 73 58.27 1.35 15.30
CA PRO A 73 59.27 2.20 15.94
C PRO A 73 59.66 3.40 15.07
N PHE A 74 59.13 4.57 15.38
CA PHE A 74 59.73 5.85 14.96
C PHE A 74 60.57 6.43 16.09
N SER A 75 61.89 6.43 15.89
CA SER A 75 62.86 6.98 16.83
C SER A 75 62.98 8.50 16.69
N PHE A 76 62.19 9.23 17.47
CA PHE A 76 62.45 10.64 17.80
C PHE A 76 63.06 10.75 19.20
N PRO A 77 63.67 11.90 19.58
CA PRO A 77 64.37 12.03 20.86
C PRO A 77 63.46 11.73 22.06
N LYS A 78 63.94 10.91 23.00
CA LYS A 78 63.22 10.67 24.25
C LYS A 78 63.11 11.97 25.05
N MET A 79 61.88 12.37 25.36
CA MET A 79 61.60 13.33 26.42
C MET A 79 61.94 12.70 27.78
N ASP A 80 62.18 13.51 28.80
CA ASP A 80 62.55 13.02 30.13
C ASP A 80 61.36 12.29 30.80
N PRO A 81 61.57 11.17 31.53
CA PRO A 81 60.50 10.53 32.30
C PRO A 81 59.77 11.45 33.30
N ALA A 82 60.39 12.54 33.76
CA ALA A 82 59.74 13.57 34.58
C ALA A 82 58.85 14.55 33.78
N ASP A 83 58.97 14.59 32.44
CA ASP A 83 58.20 15.49 31.59
C ASP A 83 56.86 14.92 31.12
N ASP A 84 56.80 13.62 30.83
CA ASP A 84 55.60 12.91 30.36
C ASP A 84 54.39 13.09 31.30
N ALA A 85 54.65 13.20 32.61
CA ALA A 85 53.62 13.31 33.66
C ALA A 85 52.70 14.55 33.58
N LEU A 86 53.14 15.65 32.93
CA LEU A 86 52.36 16.90 32.88
C LEU A 86 51.73 17.17 31.50
N VAL A 87 52.34 16.71 30.41
CA VAL A 87 51.64 16.63 29.11
C VAL A 87 50.53 15.58 29.18
N THR A 88 50.78 14.46 29.87
CA THR A 88 49.74 13.47 30.18
C THR A 88 48.62 14.05 31.05
N SER A 89 48.88 15.04 31.93
CA SER A 89 47.82 15.70 32.72
C SER A 89 46.79 16.44 31.84
N LEU A 90 47.23 17.08 30.76
CA LEU A 90 46.34 17.80 29.84
C LEU A 90 45.70 16.89 28.78
N ASP A 91 46.42 15.87 28.29
CA ASP A 91 45.84 14.77 27.52
C ASP A 91 44.74 14.07 28.34
N ASP A 92 45.01 13.70 29.60
CA ASP A 92 44.03 13.14 30.52
C ASP A 92 42.87 14.10 30.81
N LYS A 93 43.09 15.41 30.98
CA LYS A 93 42.00 16.40 31.10
C LYS A 93 41.10 16.40 29.85
N ILE A 94 41.67 16.34 28.64
CA ILE A 94 40.89 16.21 27.41
C ILE A 94 40.10 14.89 27.44
N TRP A 95 40.75 13.74 27.65
CA TRP A 95 40.11 12.42 27.69
C TRP A 95 39.04 12.27 28.77
N GLN A 96 39.20 12.96 29.90
CA GLN A 96 38.24 13.02 31.00
C GLN A 96 37.04 13.91 30.67
N ASN A 97 37.16 14.96 29.87
CA ASN A 97 36.02 15.77 29.42
C ASN A 97 35.34 15.18 28.18
N MET A 98 36.05 14.43 27.34
CA MET A 98 35.50 13.60 26.27
C MET A 98 34.75 12.35 26.78
N LYS A 99 33.87 12.50 27.78
CA LYS A 99 33.01 11.41 28.33
C LYS A 99 31.98 10.94 27.31
N HIS A 100 31.53 11.87 26.47
CA HIS A 100 30.43 11.66 25.55
C HIS A 100 30.86 10.92 24.29
N LYS A 101 29.96 10.08 23.78
CA LYS A 101 30.12 9.34 22.53
C LYS A 101 28.97 9.66 21.59
N ASP A 102 29.29 9.75 20.31
CA ASP A 102 28.30 9.78 19.25
C ASP A 102 27.61 8.40 19.09
N ASP A 103 26.57 8.36 18.25
CA ASP A 103 25.78 7.18 17.95
C ASP A 103 26.53 6.09 17.14
N HIS A 104 27.81 6.33 16.85
CA HIS A 104 28.79 5.43 16.24
C HIS A 104 29.93 5.07 17.23
N CYS A 105 29.76 5.37 18.52
CA CYS A 105 30.71 5.17 19.62
C CYS A 105 32.02 5.98 19.55
N ARG A 106 32.13 6.94 18.63
CA ARG A 106 33.26 7.87 18.50
C ARG A 106 33.14 8.96 19.56
N ARG A 107 34.23 9.41 20.18
CA ARG A 107 34.19 10.50 21.16
C ARG A 107 34.21 11.87 20.47
N PHE A 108 33.65 12.88 21.14
CA PHE A 108 33.86 14.29 20.84
C PHE A 108 33.93 15.09 22.15
N LEU A 109 34.49 16.30 22.11
CA LEU A 109 34.44 17.24 23.24
C LEU A 109 33.21 18.16 23.11
N PRO A 110 32.31 18.23 24.10
CA PRO A 110 31.17 19.14 24.08
C PRO A 110 31.59 20.61 24.09
N ASP A 111 30.80 21.50 23.48
CA ASP A 111 31.25 22.89 23.33
C ASP A 111 31.30 23.68 24.66
N SER A 112 30.48 23.34 25.66
CA SER A 112 30.58 23.92 27.01
C SER A 112 31.94 23.64 27.67
N SER A 113 32.56 22.50 27.34
CA SER A 113 33.81 22.03 27.96
C SER A 113 35.04 22.83 27.53
N TRP A 114 34.93 23.78 26.60
CA TRP A 114 36.06 24.62 26.17
C TRP A 114 36.43 25.74 27.14
N HIS A 115 35.50 26.20 27.97
CA HIS A 115 35.76 27.32 28.89
C HIS A 115 36.72 26.91 30.03
N ASP A 116 36.41 25.79 30.70
CA ASP A 116 37.10 25.32 31.91
C ASP A 116 38.21 24.29 31.63
N LEU A 117 38.57 24.05 30.37
CA LEU A 117 39.50 22.98 29.97
C LEU A 117 40.92 23.19 30.52
N TRP A 118 41.41 24.44 30.46
CA TRP A 118 42.71 24.87 30.98
C TRP A 118 42.81 26.38 31.14
N GLU A 119 43.70 26.80 32.04
CA GLU A 119 44.09 28.18 32.28
C GLU A 119 45.43 28.56 31.60
N ALA A 120 45.77 29.85 31.60
CA ALA A 120 46.99 30.37 30.95
C ALA A 120 48.29 29.76 31.53
N ASN A 121 48.33 29.55 32.84
CA ASN A 121 49.40 28.89 33.59
C ASN A 121 49.69 27.46 33.09
N GLU A 122 48.67 26.68 32.71
CA GLU A 122 48.79 25.33 32.19
C GLU A 122 49.29 25.31 30.74
N VAL A 123 48.83 26.26 29.91
CA VAL A 123 49.35 26.49 28.55
C VAL A 123 50.83 26.86 28.62
N GLU A 124 51.21 27.83 29.46
CA GLU A 124 52.60 28.23 29.68
C GLU A 124 53.48 27.06 30.14
N ALA A 125 53.03 26.28 31.13
CA ALA A 125 53.78 25.14 31.65
C ALA A 125 54.03 24.06 30.59
N THR A 126 53.04 23.83 29.72
CA THR A 126 53.13 22.87 28.61
C THR A 126 54.13 23.33 27.55
N LEU A 127 54.07 24.59 27.15
CA LEU A 127 55.00 25.16 26.17
C LEU A 127 56.45 25.11 26.69
N ARG A 128 56.69 25.54 27.94
CA ARG A 128 58.03 25.50 28.56
C ARG A 128 58.61 24.07 28.60
N LYS A 129 57.79 23.06 28.93
CA LYS A 129 58.19 21.64 28.90
C LYS A 129 58.56 21.18 27.49
N CYS A 130 57.79 21.57 26.49
CA CYS A 130 58.08 21.30 25.08
C CYS A 130 59.11 22.28 24.47
N ARG A 131 59.98 22.86 25.32
CA ARG A 131 61.10 23.77 24.97
C ARG A 131 60.69 24.96 24.09
N THR A 132 59.43 25.37 24.19
CA THR A 132 58.85 26.51 23.50
C THR A 132 58.68 27.65 24.48
N GLU A 133 59.16 28.85 24.14
CA GLU A 133 59.01 30.02 25.01
C GLU A 133 57.58 30.57 24.90
N PRO A 134 56.79 30.60 26.00
CA PRO A 134 55.43 31.13 25.96
C PRO A 134 55.47 32.66 26.06
N THR A 135 55.56 33.34 24.91
CA THR A 135 55.33 34.79 24.85
C THR A 135 53.88 35.10 25.20
N PRO A 136 53.56 36.28 25.78
CA PRO A 136 52.20 36.68 26.08
C PRO A 136 51.27 36.57 24.86
N ASP A 137 51.75 37.00 23.69
CA ASP A 137 51.01 36.99 22.42
C ASP A 137 50.66 35.55 21.97
N LEU A 138 51.56 34.59 22.17
CA LEU A 138 51.33 33.18 21.83
C LEU A 138 50.32 32.53 22.79
N VAL A 139 50.41 32.83 24.09
CA VAL A 139 49.45 32.33 25.09
C VAL A 139 48.07 32.94 24.86
N GLN A 140 47.99 34.24 24.56
CA GLN A 140 46.73 34.91 24.20
C GLN A 140 46.13 34.32 22.92
N PHE A 141 46.94 34.12 21.87
CA PHE A 141 46.52 33.45 20.63
C PHE A 141 45.92 32.05 20.89
N ILE A 142 46.53 31.25 21.78
CA ILE A 142 46.00 29.93 22.18
C ILE A 142 44.66 30.05 22.90
N LEU A 143 44.53 30.99 23.84
CA LEU A 143 43.34 31.13 24.68
C LEU A 143 42.16 31.79 23.95
N GLU A 144 42.40 32.63 22.95
CA GLU A 144 41.38 33.39 22.21
C GLU A 144 41.08 32.79 20.83
N LYS A 145 42.11 32.49 20.02
CA LYS A 145 41.94 32.03 18.62
C LYS A 145 42.10 30.53 18.42
N ALA A 146 42.94 29.84 19.19
CA ALA A 146 43.47 28.53 18.79
C ALA A 146 43.26 27.37 19.79
N ARG A 147 42.32 27.47 20.75
CA ARG A 147 42.05 26.41 21.75
C ARG A 147 41.85 25.03 21.12
N LYS A 148 41.05 24.94 20.05
CA LYS A 148 40.76 23.66 19.38
C LYS A 148 41.99 23.09 18.65
N ILE A 149 42.86 23.95 18.11
CA ILE A 149 44.13 23.54 17.47
C ILE A 149 45.12 23.04 18.52
N PHE A 150 45.26 23.75 19.64
CA PHE A 150 46.13 23.34 20.74
C PHE A 150 45.70 21.98 21.33
N ALA A 151 44.39 21.70 21.42
CA ALA A 151 43.89 20.38 21.83
C ALA A 151 44.25 19.25 20.85
N ILE A 152 44.20 19.50 19.54
CA ILE A 152 44.67 18.54 18.53
C ILE A 152 46.17 18.28 18.74
N LEU A 153 46.98 19.33 18.90
CA LEU A 153 48.43 19.20 19.06
C LEU A 153 48.86 18.55 20.39
N VAL A 154 48.14 18.81 21.50
CA VAL A 154 48.34 18.11 22.79
C VAL A 154 48.02 16.63 22.64
N THR A 155 46.90 16.25 22.02
CA THR A 155 46.55 14.84 21.80
C THR A 155 47.43 14.13 20.75
N MET A 156 48.08 14.88 19.85
CA MET A 156 49.17 14.39 19.00
C MET A 156 50.51 14.23 19.75
N ARG A 157 50.63 14.74 20.98
CA ARG A 157 51.88 14.88 21.76
C ARG A 157 52.94 15.76 21.05
N GLN A 158 52.49 16.80 20.34
CA GLN A 158 53.33 17.77 19.61
C GLN A 158 52.86 19.24 19.81
N PRO A 159 52.58 19.71 21.05
CA PRO A 159 52.04 21.06 21.30
C PRO A 159 52.96 22.20 20.84
N GLU A 160 54.28 21.98 20.74
CA GLU A 160 55.26 22.97 20.24
C GLU A 160 54.96 23.46 18.81
N LEU A 161 54.26 22.65 18.01
CA LEU A 161 53.86 22.99 16.65
C LEU A 161 52.91 24.19 16.57
N ILE A 162 52.26 24.59 17.68
CA ILE A 162 51.34 25.73 17.73
C ILE A 162 52.00 27.04 17.31
N THR A 163 53.31 27.17 17.52
CA THR A 163 54.13 28.28 17.03
C THR A 163 53.99 28.52 15.53
N LYS A 164 53.85 27.45 14.74
CA LYS A 164 53.70 27.51 13.28
C LYS A 164 52.31 27.98 12.85
N PHE A 165 51.28 27.64 13.63
CA PHE A 165 49.92 28.16 13.42
C PHE A 165 49.83 29.64 13.80
N HIS A 166 50.51 30.05 14.88
CA HIS A 166 50.59 31.45 15.31
C HIS A 166 51.30 32.34 14.28
N LEU A 167 52.40 31.89 13.67
CA LEU A 167 53.11 32.62 12.61
C LEU A 167 52.27 32.88 11.34
N GLU A 168 51.26 32.06 11.08
CA GLU A 168 50.33 32.18 9.94
C GLU A 168 48.95 32.75 10.36
N ASP A 169 48.81 33.22 11.62
CA ASP A 169 47.56 33.61 12.29
C ASP A 169 46.40 32.60 12.13
N PHE A 170 46.72 31.31 12.08
CA PHE A 170 45.79 30.23 11.75
C PHE A 170 44.92 29.87 12.96
N GLY A 171 43.73 30.49 13.05
CA GLY A 171 42.75 30.28 14.11
C GLY A 171 41.87 29.02 13.95
N GLN A 172 41.13 28.69 15.02
CA GLN A 172 40.22 27.53 15.07
C GLN A 172 38.96 27.68 14.20
N ASP A 173 38.66 28.90 13.75
CA ASP A 173 37.64 29.24 12.76
C ASP A 173 37.97 28.69 11.36
N MET A 174 39.24 28.40 11.09
CA MET A 174 39.72 27.78 9.86
C MET A 174 39.60 26.24 9.86
N LEU A 175 39.03 25.64 10.92
CA LEU A 175 38.76 24.20 11.02
C LEU A 175 37.34 23.82 10.53
N PRO A 176 37.13 22.64 9.92
CA PRO A 176 38.11 21.59 9.66
C PRO A 176 38.91 21.80 8.36
N VAL A 177 40.12 21.25 8.35
CA VAL A 177 41.13 21.40 7.31
C VAL A 177 41.36 20.13 6.49
N LYS A 178 41.70 20.30 5.22
CA LYS A 178 42.19 19.23 4.35
C LYS A 178 43.72 19.12 4.46
N PRO A 179 44.33 17.92 4.25
CA PRO A 179 45.76 17.69 4.39
C PRO A 179 46.67 18.72 3.70
N ALA A 180 46.32 19.15 2.47
CA ALA A 180 47.09 20.13 1.71
C ALA A 180 47.17 21.52 2.36
N SER A 181 46.17 21.92 3.17
CA SER A 181 46.21 23.17 3.94
C SER A 181 47.20 23.08 5.10
N VAL A 182 47.20 21.92 5.79
CA VAL A 182 48.04 21.65 6.96
C VAL A 182 49.50 21.40 6.57
N GLN A 183 49.73 20.84 5.38
CA GLN A 183 51.06 20.52 4.84
C GLN A 183 52.01 21.74 4.78
N LYS A 184 51.49 22.95 4.55
CA LYS A 184 52.30 24.18 4.59
C LYS A 184 52.84 24.48 5.99
N MET A 185 52.01 24.32 7.02
CA MET A 185 52.37 24.60 8.41
C MET A 185 53.22 23.49 9.01
N LEU A 186 52.81 22.22 8.88
CA LEU A 186 53.52 21.10 9.51
C LEU A 186 54.77 20.66 8.73
N GLY A 187 54.87 20.96 7.44
CA GLY A 187 55.91 20.48 6.54
C GLY A 187 55.59 19.07 6.01
N ALA A 188 56.48 18.50 5.20
CA ALA A 188 56.24 17.25 4.44
C ALA A 188 56.16 15.94 5.28
N ASN A 189 55.95 16.01 6.59
CA ASN A 189 55.76 14.85 7.44
C ASN A 189 54.30 14.34 7.36
N ASN A 190 54.04 13.44 6.41
CA ASN A 190 52.72 12.84 6.18
C ASN A 190 52.10 12.22 7.45
N GLY A 191 52.90 11.74 8.41
CA GLY A 191 52.41 11.17 9.67
C GLY A 191 51.68 12.21 10.53
N SER A 192 52.34 13.34 10.85
CA SER A 192 51.73 14.44 11.61
C SER A 192 50.57 15.09 10.85
N ILE A 193 50.60 15.13 9.51
CA ILE A 193 49.48 15.66 8.71
C ILE A 193 48.23 14.77 8.85
N SER A 194 48.36 13.44 8.71
CA SER A 194 47.22 12.54 8.88
C SER A 194 46.66 12.65 10.29
N ASP A 195 47.52 12.53 11.31
CA ASP A 195 47.05 12.48 12.70
C ASP A 195 46.37 13.79 13.14
N PHE A 196 46.80 14.96 12.63
CA PHE A 196 46.07 16.22 12.79
C PHE A 196 44.71 16.18 12.08
N CYS A 197 44.68 15.77 10.81
CA CYS A 197 43.46 15.70 10.01
C CYS A 197 42.47 14.62 10.45
N ASP A 198 42.91 13.62 11.22
CA ASP A 198 42.09 12.56 11.82
C ASP A 198 41.59 12.97 13.22
N LYS A 199 42.42 13.65 14.03
CA LYS A 199 42.04 14.12 15.37
C LYS A 199 41.14 15.36 15.38
N GLN A 200 41.17 16.21 14.37
CA GLN A 200 40.32 17.42 14.34
C GLN A 200 38.83 17.14 14.57
N TRP A 201 38.31 16.01 14.06
CA TRP A 201 36.90 15.62 14.15
C TRP A 201 36.42 15.39 15.59
N TRP A 202 37.33 15.21 16.53
CA TRP A 202 37.06 15.08 17.97
C TRP A 202 36.66 16.43 18.60
N PHE A 203 37.05 17.54 17.97
CA PHE A 203 36.92 18.90 18.47
C PHE A 203 36.02 19.79 17.57
N THR A 204 35.77 19.38 16.32
CA THR A 204 34.92 20.07 15.33
C THR A 204 33.51 19.45 15.20
N SER A 205 32.97 18.88 16.28
CA SER A 205 31.57 18.42 16.32
C SER A 205 30.62 19.62 16.08
N PRO A 206 29.66 19.54 15.13
CA PRO A 206 28.89 20.71 14.71
C PRO A 206 27.85 21.15 15.74
N ILE A 207 27.48 22.42 15.69
CA ILE A 207 26.45 23.04 16.54
C ILE A 207 25.30 23.52 15.65
N PHE A 208 24.08 23.17 16.01
CA PHE A 208 22.87 23.54 15.28
C PHE A 208 22.18 24.75 15.94
N THR A 209 22.30 25.92 15.32
CA THR A 209 21.81 27.19 15.87
C THR A 209 20.46 27.64 15.30
N LYS A 210 19.80 28.58 15.97
CA LYS A 210 18.56 29.23 15.49
C LYS A 210 18.79 30.05 14.23
N ASN A 211 19.97 30.65 14.11
CA ASN A 211 20.31 31.62 13.06
C ASN A 211 20.78 30.98 11.75
N LYS A 212 21.12 29.68 11.74
CA LYS A 212 21.53 28.94 10.55
C LYS A 212 20.63 27.72 10.33
N PHE A 213 20.07 27.55 9.13
CA PHE A 213 19.20 26.41 8.82
C PHE A 213 19.91 25.30 8.04
N LYS A 214 20.66 25.69 7.00
CA LYS A 214 21.30 24.74 6.06
C LYS A 214 22.74 24.43 6.47
N TYR A 215 23.10 23.15 6.45
CA TYR A 215 24.43 22.63 6.76
C TYR A 215 24.84 21.56 5.74
N GLU A 216 26.15 21.39 5.55
CA GLU A 216 26.72 20.33 4.74
C GLU A 216 27.91 19.74 5.49
N PHE A 217 27.95 18.40 5.58
CA PHE A 217 28.89 17.65 6.40
C PHE A 217 29.45 16.46 5.62
N ASP A 218 30.76 16.35 5.53
CA ASP A 218 31.43 15.11 5.10
C ASP A 218 31.21 13.98 6.13
N LYS A 219 31.32 12.73 5.68
CA LYS A 219 31.24 11.51 6.52
C LYS A 219 32.21 11.51 7.72
N SER A 220 33.30 12.28 7.65
CA SER A 220 34.31 12.37 8.71
C SER A 220 33.81 13.12 9.95
N TYR A 221 32.78 13.96 9.83
CA TYR A 221 32.22 14.66 10.98
C TYR A 221 31.67 13.69 12.04
N HIS A 222 32.01 13.94 13.31
CA HIS A 222 31.34 13.35 14.46
C HIS A 222 30.07 14.16 14.73
N LEU A 223 28.90 13.65 14.34
CA LEU A 223 27.63 14.32 14.59
C LEU A 223 27.23 14.17 16.08
N PRO A 224 26.68 15.20 16.73
CA PRO A 224 26.46 15.24 18.18
C PRO A 224 25.29 14.38 18.69
N PHE A 225 24.91 13.31 17.99
CA PHE A 225 23.84 12.41 18.41
C PHE A 225 24.32 11.45 19.49
N THR A 226 23.66 11.39 20.65
CA THR A 226 24.11 10.53 21.76
C THR A 226 23.74 9.06 21.56
N THR A 227 24.54 8.15 22.12
CA THR A 227 24.27 6.70 22.07
C THR A 227 22.93 6.29 22.66
N ALA A 228 22.41 7.03 23.66
CA ALA A 228 21.17 6.72 24.36
C ALA A 228 19.90 6.87 23.49
N GLY A 229 19.95 7.70 22.45
CA GLY A 229 18.75 8.06 21.69
C GLY A 229 18.44 7.22 20.45
N LYS A 230 19.33 6.31 20.03
CA LYS A 230 19.26 5.64 18.70
C LYS A 230 18.18 4.54 18.66
N GLN A 231 16.94 4.92 18.36
CA GLN A 231 15.86 3.96 18.07
C GLN A 231 15.80 3.62 16.57
N ALA A 232 15.25 2.45 16.24
CA ALA A 232 15.03 2.04 14.85
C ALA A 232 14.05 3.01 14.14
N PRO A 233 14.10 3.13 12.79
CA PRO A 233 13.15 3.96 12.04
C PRO A 233 11.70 3.61 12.40
N LEU A 234 10.95 4.59 12.91
CA LEU A 234 9.59 4.38 13.44
C LEU A 234 8.54 4.33 12.33
N GLY A 235 8.89 4.84 11.15
CA GLY A 235 8.10 4.77 9.93
C GLY A 235 8.90 5.29 8.74
N GLY A 236 8.49 4.88 7.53
CA GLY A 236 9.07 5.38 6.30
C GLY A 236 8.07 5.38 5.15
N SER A 237 7.98 6.51 4.45
CA SER A 237 7.34 6.58 3.13
C SER A 237 8.27 5.94 2.09
N ASN A 238 7.90 5.97 0.81
CA ASN A 238 8.86 5.59 -0.25
C ASN A 238 9.95 6.66 -0.48
N TYR A 239 9.80 7.85 0.10
CA TYR A 239 10.66 9.02 -0.16
C TYR A 239 11.43 9.48 1.08
N SER A 240 11.06 9.03 2.29
CA SER A 240 11.74 9.41 3.52
C SER A 240 11.52 8.44 4.68
N THR A 241 12.55 8.20 5.50
CA THR A 241 12.46 7.51 6.80
C THR A 241 12.60 8.50 7.96
N VAL A 242 11.83 8.30 9.04
CA VAL A 242 11.95 9.09 10.27
C VAL A 242 12.53 8.23 11.39
N GLU A 243 13.64 8.70 11.97
CA GLU A 243 14.32 8.10 13.12
C GLU A 243 14.20 9.01 14.35
N LYS A 244 13.94 8.44 15.52
CA LYS A 244 14.09 9.14 16.79
C LYS A 244 15.54 9.05 17.24
N ARG A 245 16.16 10.20 17.54
CA ARG A 245 17.52 10.35 18.08
C ARG A 245 17.51 11.24 19.33
N SER A 246 18.62 11.24 20.07
CA SER A 246 18.98 12.27 21.07
C SER A 246 20.16 13.05 20.53
N ILE A 247 20.24 14.35 20.83
CA ILE A 247 21.34 15.24 20.43
C ILE A 247 21.90 15.96 21.67
N HIS A 248 23.22 16.07 21.77
CA HIS A 248 23.88 16.68 22.92
C HIS A 248 23.40 18.12 23.15
N ALA A 249 23.05 18.49 24.38
CA ALA A 249 22.44 19.78 24.71
C ALA A 249 23.25 20.98 24.17
N ASP A 250 24.56 21.00 24.44
CA ASP A 250 25.51 22.05 24.01
C ASP A 250 25.60 22.24 22.48
N HIS A 251 25.10 21.27 21.70
CA HIS A 251 25.19 21.27 20.24
C HIS A 251 23.86 21.62 19.56
N VAL A 252 22.81 22.04 20.30
CA VAL A 252 21.53 22.43 19.70
C VAL A 252 20.83 23.58 20.43
N GLU A 253 20.50 24.65 19.68
CA GLU A 253 19.70 25.76 20.18
C GLU A 253 18.20 25.55 19.88
N LEU A 254 17.44 24.99 20.82
CA LEU A 254 15.98 24.87 20.67
C LEU A 254 15.24 26.17 21.05
N TRP A 255 14.13 26.46 20.37
CA TRP A 255 13.22 27.56 20.74
C TRP A 255 12.56 27.27 22.10
N PRO A 256 12.36 28.27 22.98
CA PRO A 256 11.75 28.05 24.30
C PRO A 256 10.36 27.40 24.22
N ASP A 257 9.58 27.78 23.21
CA ASP A 257 8.27 27.27 22.86
C ASP A 257 8.26 25.87 22.20
N GLN A 258 9.42 25.38 21.70
CA GLN A 258 9.57 24.06 21.09
C GLN A 258 10.65 23.20 21.76
N ASN A 259 10.72 23.28 23.10
CA ASN A 259 11.35 22.24 23.89
C ASN A 259 10.72 20.87 23.56
N SER A 260 11.56 19.87 23.31
CA SER A 260 11.19 18.45 23.20
C SER A 260 11.68 17.70 24.44
N ALA A 261 11.05 16.58 24.77
CA ALA A 261 11.44 15.77 25.90
C ALA A 261 12.93 15.41 25.86
N LYS A 262 13.55 15.48 27.03
CA LYS A 262 14.94 15.09 27.22
C LYS A 262 15.06 13.57 27.38
N ASP A 263 16.25 13.03 27.17
CA ASP A 263 16.63 11.71 27.69
C ASP A 263 17.09 11.79 29.15
N GLU A 264 17.41 10.63 29.73
CA GLU A 264 17.84 10.47 31.13
C GLU A 264 19.12 11.26 31.47
N SER A 265 19.90 11.66 30.44
CA SER A 265 21.09 12.50 30.58
C SER A 265 20.83 13.98 30.26
N GLY A 266 19.55 14.39 30.17
CA GLY A 266 19.16 15.79 29.94
C GLY A 266 19.23 16.26 28.48
N ASN A 267 19.58 15.37 27.53
CA ASN A 267 19.79 15.73 26.13
C ASN A 267 18.47 15.78 25.35
N PRO A 268 18.19 16.82 24.54
CA PRO A 268 16.96 16.89 23.76
C PRO A 268 16.79 15.72 22.78
N ARG A 269 15.57 15.22 22.66
CA ARG A 269 15.18 14.25 21.63
C ARG A 269 14.76 14.96 20.35
N VAL A 270 15.09 14.36 19.20
CA VAL A 270 14.79 14.91 17.87
C VAL A 270 14.31 13.82 16.92
N ALA A 271 13.43 14.19 16.00
CA ALA A 271 13.07 13.40 14.84
C ALA A 271 13.99 13.77 13.66
N VAL A 272 14.73 12.80 13.15
CA VAL A 272 15.57 12.94 11.95
C VAL A 272 14.85 12.30 10.77
N LYS A 273 14.33 13.13 9.86
CA LYS A 273 13.71 12.72 8.59
C LYS A 273 14.78 12.69 7.51
N LYS A 274 15.15 11.51 7.05
CA LYS A 274 16.12 11.27 5.98
C LYS A 274 15.40 11.01 4.67
N LEU A 275 15.77 11.68 3.58
CA LEU A 275 15.20 11.40 2.25
C LEU A 275 15.82 10.14 1.62
N LEU A 276 15.04 9.43 0.80
CA LEU A 276 15.40 8.21 0.10
C LEU A 276 15.36 8.41 -1.43
N GLY A 277 16.53 8.50 -2.07
CA GLY A 277 16.68 8.43 -3.52
C GLY A 277 15.97 9.57 -4.27
N VAL A 278 16.49 10.79 -4.15
CA VAL A 278 15.94 12.00 -4.78
C VAL A 278 17.07 12.87 -5.31
N ASP A 279 16.84 13.54 -6.44
CA ASP A 279 17.67 14.64 -6.94
C ASP A 279 17.68 15.82 -5.94
N GLN A 280 18.61 16.78 -6.09
CA GLN A 280 18.76 17.90 -5.14
C GLN A 280 17.53 18.82 -5.06
N ASP A 281 16.85 19.05 -6.19
CA ASP A 281 15.81 20.09 -6.33
C ASP A 281 14.59 19.91 -5.38
N PRO A 282 13.92 18.73 -5.28
CA PRO A 282 12.85 18.55 -4.31
C PRO A 282 13.29 18.75 -2.85
N ALA A 283 14.52 18.34 -2.49
CA ALA A 283 15.04 18.50 -1.14
C ALA A 283 15.27 19.98 -0.78
N ASP A 284 15.84 20.77 -1.69
CA ASP A 284 16.01 22.21 -1.49
C ASP A 284 14.69 22.98 -1.54
N ARG A 285 13.68 22.48 -2.29
CA ARG A 285 12.31 22.99 -2.27
C ARG A 285 11.63 22.76 -0.92
N GLU A 286 11.74 21.56 -0.33
CA GLU A 286 11.24 21.29 1.03
C GLU A 286 11.98 22.16 2.06
N ALA A 287 13.32 22.21 1.98
CA ALA A 287 14.14 23.04 2.85
C ALA A 287 13.73 24.52 2.82
N LYS A 288 13.50 25.10 1.63
CA LYS A 288 13.07 26.50 1.50
C LYS A 288 11.70 26.77 2.14
N VAL A 289 10.77 25.81 2.15
CA VAL A 289 9.47 25.98 2.81
C VAL A 289 9.61 25.88 4.34
N LEU A 290 10.36 24.89 4.83
CA LEU A 290 10.67 24.76 6.26
C LEU A 290 11.40 25.99 6.81
N GLU A 291 12.36 26.53 6.04
CA GLU A 291 13.14 27.74 6.36
C GLU A 291 12.25 28.98 6.50
N MET A 292 11.29 29.18 5.59
CA MET A 292 10.28 30.25 5.72
C MET A 292 9.39 30.07 6.95
N MET A 293 9.04 28.83 7.31
CA MET A 293 8.20 28.55 8.48
C MET A 293 8.91 28.76 9.83
N ARG A 294 10.26 28.73 9.89
CA ARG A 294 11.01 29.18 11.09
C ARG A 294 10.68 30.64 11.47
N GLY A 295 10.23 31.45 10.51
CA GLY A 295 9.80 32.84 10.68
C GLY A 295 8.31 33.04 11.04
N LEU A 296 7.59 31.98 11.43
CA LEU A 296 6.23 32.06 11.96
C LEU A 296 6.27 32.21 13.49
N GLN A 297 5.50 33.16 14.01
CA GLN A 297 5.42 33.46 15.45
C GLN A 297 4.27 32.65 16.06
N SER A 298 4.30 31.34 15.85
CA SER A 298 3.30 30.41 16.38
C SER A 298 3.98 29.18 16.99
N ASP A 299 3.46 28.74 18.13
CA ASP A 299 3.96 27.58 18.88
C ASP A 299 3.27 26.28 18.44
N HIS A 300 2.28 26.41 17.56
CA HIS A 300 1.43 25.37 16.98
C HIS A 300 1.76 25.08 15.50
N MET A 301 2.89 25.56 15.01
CA MET A 301 3.46 25.23 13.70
C MET A 301 4.87 24.65 13.88
N ILE A 302 5.21 23.54 13.20
CA ILE A 302 6.50 22.88 13.41
C ILE A 302 7.67 23.75 12.92
N LYS A 303 8.66 23.98 13.78
CA LYS A 303 9.89 24.71 13.42
C LYS A 303 11.00 23.68 13.22
N ALA A 304 11.43 23.49 11.97
CA ALA A 304 12.55 22.62 11.66
C ALA A 304 13.85 23.18 12.27
N ILE A 305 14.56 22.36 13.04
CA ILE A 305 15.81 22.73 13.73
C ILE A 305 16.90 22.98 12.68
N ALA A 306 17.06 22.05 11.75
CA ALA A 306 18.08 22.12 10.70
C ALA A 306 17.71 21.28 9.47
N TYR A 307 18.24 21.69 8.31
CA TYR A 307 18.41 20.88 7.12
C TYR A 307 19.90 20.62 6.93
N TYR A 308 20.30 19.36 6.75
CA TYR A 308 21.70 19.03 6.55
C TYR A 308 21.92 17.93 5.51
N VAL A 309 22.93 18.11 4.67
CA VAL A 309 23.49 17.05 3.83
C VAL A 309 24.59 16.34 4.62
N TYR A 310 24.52 15.02 4.72
CA TYR A 310 25.56 14.19 5.31
C TYR A 310 25.77 12.94 4.47
N ASP A 311 27.02 12.67 4.08
CA ASP A 311 27.38 11.52 3.21
C ASP A 311 26.55 11.49 1.90
N GLY A 312 26.33 12.67 1.30
CA GLY A 312 25.52 12.87 0.10
C GLY A 312 24.01 12.64 0.26
N LYS A 313 23.51 12.46 1.49
CA LYS A 313 22.08 12.24 1.78
C LYS A 313 21.47 13.45 2.50
N HIS A 314 20.27 13.84 2.09
CA HIS A 314 19.53 14.96 2.66
C HIS A 314 18.75 14.54 3.91
N HIS A 315 18.89 15.32 4.99
CA HIS A 315 18.25 15.10 6.27
C HIS A 315 17.59 16.39 6.79
N PHE A 316 16.45 16.26 7.44
CA PHE A 316 15.78 17.31 8.21
C PHE A 316 15.69 16.90 9.67
N MET A 317 15.93 17.84 10.58
CA MET A 317 15.85 17.64 12.03
C MET A 317 14.68 18.45 12.60
N PHE A 318 13.83 17.80 13.38
CA PHE A 318 12.66 18.40 14.03
C PHE A 318 12.64 18.04 15.53
N PRO A 319 11.95 18.82 16.38
CA PRO A 319 11.64 18.40 17.75
C PRO A 319 10.93 17.04 17.76
N TRP A 320 11.25 16.15 18.70
CA TRP A 320 10.53 14.87 18.84
C TRP A 320 9.17 15.08 19.53
N ALA A 321 8.08 14.54 18.97
CA ALA A 321 6.74 14.60 19.56
C ALA A 321 6.46 13.35 20.43
N GLU A 322 6.26 13.53 21.73
CA GLU A 322 6.20 12.44 22.71
C GLU A 322 5.01 11.50 22.51
N HIS A 323 3.86 12.05 22.12
CA HIS A 323 2.60 11.30 21.97
C HIS A 323 2.30 10.92 20.50
N GLY A 324 3.22 11.20 19.58
CA GLY A 324 3.06 10.95 18.15
C GLY A 324 2.21 12.01 17.45
N ASN A 325 1.35 11.59 16.52
CA ASN A 325 0.35 12.44 15.86
C ASN A 325 -1.01 12.37 16.58
N LEU A 326 -1.92 13.28 16.24
CA LEU A 326 -3.23 13.44 16.89
C LEU A 326 -4.11 12.18 16.73
N TRP A 327 -4.02 11.47 15.59
CA TRP A 327 -4.70 10.18 15.41
C TRP A 327 -4.19 9.13 16.40
N GLU A 328 -2.87 9.00 16.54
CA GLU A 328 -2.25 8.08 17.51
C GLU A 328 -2.54 8.49 18.96
N PHE A 329 -2.56 9.79 19.27
CA PHE A 329 -2.95 10.29 20.59
C PHE A 329 -4.40 9.94 20.91
N TRP A 330 -5.35 10.17 19.99
CA TRP A 330 -6.76 9.83 20.17
C TRP A 330 -7.01 8.33 20.33
N THR A 331 -6.29 7.49 19.59
CA THR A 331 -6.53 6.03 19.51
C THR A 331 -5.72 5.20 20.51
N LYS A 332 -4.64 5.74 21.07
CA LYS A 332 -3.83 5.10 22.14
C LYS A 332 -4.05 5.74 23.51
N GLY A 333 -4.49 7.00 23.55
CA GLY A 333 -4.74 7.73 24.79
C GLY A 333 -6.04 7.32 25.48
N GLN A 334 -6.11 7.56 26.79
CA GLN A 334 -7.35 7.41 27.55
C GLN A 334 -8.30 8.59 27.24
N ARG A 335 -9.61 8.35 27.34
CA ARG A 335 -10.62 9.42 27.21
C ARG A 335 -10.37 10.49 28.31
N PRO A 336 -10.28 11.78 27.97
CA PRO A 336 -9.99 12.83 28.95
C PRO A 336 -11.16 13.04 29.92
N ARG A 337 -10.86 13.56 31.11
CA ARG A 337 -11.89 14.10 32.01
C ARG A 337 -12.23 15.53 31.58
N LEU A 338 -13.51 15.83 31.46
CA LEU A 338 -14.02 17.12 30.97
C LEU A 338 -14.05 18.17 32.11
N GLU A 339 -12.97 18.24 32.87
CA GLU A 339 -12.75 19.18 33.98
C GLU A 339 -12.53 20.60 33.41
N ARG A 340 -13.07 21.64 34.07
CA ARG A 340 -13.03 23.03 33.54
C ARG A 340 -11.62 23.50 33.15
N PRO A 341 -10.53 23.24 33.92
CA PRO A 341 -9.18 23.63 33.51
C PRO A 341 -8.71 22.89 32.24
N TYR A 342 -8.99 21.58 32.14
CA TYR A 342 -8.65 20.80 30.95
C TYR A 342 -9.38 21.30 29.70
N ILE A 343 -10.67 21.65 29.81
CA ILE A 343 -11.44 22.22 28.69
C ILE A 343 -10.88 23.60 28.29
N ILE A 344 -10.51 24.47 29.24
CA ILE A 344 -9.80 25.73 28.95
C ILE A 344 -8.47 25.46 28.21
N SER A 345 -7.72 24.45 28.65
CA SER A 345 -6.47 24.00 28.03
C SER A 345 -6.69 23.53 26.59
N VAL A 346 -7.70 22.69 26.34
CA VAL A 346 -8.10 22.24 24.98
C VAL A 346 -8.48 23.42 24.09
N PHE A 347 -9.34 24.33 24.53
CA PHE A 347 -9.73 25.48 23.69
C PHE A 347 -8.56 26.42 23.40
N ALA A 348 -7.57 26.53 24.29
CA ALA A 348 -6.31 27.22 23.99
C ALA A 348 -5.51 26.52 22.87
N GLN A 349 -5.43 25.18 22.87
CA GLN A 349 -4.80 24.42 21.78
C GLN A 349 -5.54 24.60 20.44
N LEU A 350 -6.88 24.52 20.44
CA LEU A 350 -7.68 24.68 19.22
C LEU A 350 -7.54 26.09 18.63
N ARG A 351 -7.60 27.13 19.47
CA ARG A 351 -7.33 28.52 19.10
C ARG A 351 -5.90 28.68 18.56
N GLY A 352 -4.92 28.01 19.17
CA GLY A 352 -3.52 28.01 18.73
C GLY A 352 -3.31 27.37 17.35
N LEU A 353 -3.99 26.26 17.05
CA LEU A 353 -4.00 25.65 15.72
C LEU A 353 -4.64 26.58 14.68
N ALA A 354 -5.72 27.29 15.04
CA ALA A 354 -6.36 28.27 14.15
C ALA A 354 -5.46 29.49 13.87
N ASP A 355 -4.77 30.00 14.89
CA ASP A 355 -3.75 31.05 14.77
C ASP A 355 -2.60 30.65 13.82
N ALA A 356 -2.10 29.42 13.96
CA ALA A 356 -1.05 28.90 13.07
C ALA A 356 -1.49 28.86 11.59
N ILE A 357 -2.77 28.56 11.33
CA ILE A 357 -3.36 28.56 9.98
C ILE A 357 -3.58 30.00 9.48
N GLU A 358 -4.02 30.92 10.33
CA GLU A 358 -4.15 32.36 10.03
C GLU A 358 -2.80 32.96 9.64
N GLN A 359 -1.73 32.74 10.43
CA GLN A 359 -0.39 33.22 10.09
C GLN A 359 0.16 32.61 8.78
N LEU A 360 -0.11 31.33 8.51
CA LEU A 360 0.29 30.64 7.27
C LEU A 360 -0.41 31.25 6.05
N HIS A 361 -1.69 31.58 6.19
CA HIS A 361 -2.51 32.21 5.17
C HIS A 361 -2.08 33.67 4.94
N ASP A 362 -2.03 34.50 5.98
CA ASP A 362 -1.93 35.95 5.86
C ASP A 362 -0.57 36.43 5.36
N LYS A 363 0.53 35.76 5.75
CA LYS A 363 1.87 36.02 5.17
C LYS A 363 2.00 35.59 3.70
N LYS A 364 0.91 35.12 3.06
CA LYS A 364 0.81 34.66 1.66
C LYS A 364 1.78 33.52 1.31
N ILE A 365 2.23 32.75 2.31
CA ILE A 365 3.23 31.68 2.14
C ILE A 365 2.63 30.52 1.32
N CYS A 366 1.54 29.91 1.79
CA CYS A 366 0.80 28.88 1.06
C CYS A 366 -0.59 28.63 1.69
N ARG A 367 -1.32 27.63 1.16
CA ARG A 367 -2.33 26.86 1.91
C ARG A 367 -1.71 25.52 2.31
N HIS A 368 -2.25 24.85 3.31
CA HIS A 368 -1.76 23.54 3.74
C HIS A 368 -2.15 22.42 2.76
N GLY A 369 -3.42 22.33 2.37
CA GLY A 369 -3.93 21.42 1.32
C GLY A 369 -4.08 19.94 1.71
N ASP A 370 -3.42 19.47 2.77
CA ASP A 370 -3.61 18.12 3.33
C ASP A 370 -3.66 18.17 4.87
N LEU A 371 -4.56 18.97 5.45
CA LEU A 371 -4.79 18.96 6.90
C LEU A 371 -5.59 17.71 7.28
N LYS A 372 -5.09 16.97 8.27
CA LYS A 372 -5.67 15.74 8.82
C LYS A 372 -5.04 15.42 10.18
N PRO A 373 -5.63 14.55 11.02
CA PRO A 373 -5.10 14.24 12.35
C PRO A 373 -3.68 13.64 12.33
N GLU A 374 -3.28 12.94 11.27
CA GLU A 374 -1.91 12.41 11.15
C GLU A 374 -0.85 13.51 10.93
N ASN A 375 -1.26 14.69 10.44
CA ASN A 375 -0.40 15.85 10.17
C ASN A 375 -0.44 16.90 11.31
N ILE A 376 -0.97 16.53 12.48
CA ILE A 376 -0.89 17.31 13.72
C ILE A 376 -0.13 16.48 14.75
N LEU A 377 0.97 17.00 15.27
CA LEU A 377 1.84 16.36 16.26
C LEU A 377 1.45 16.75 17.69
N CYS A 378 1.60 15.81 18.61
CA CYS A 378 1.22 15.93 20.01
C CYS A 378 2.46 15.86 20.92
N PHE A 379 2.86 17.02 21.44
CA PHE A 379 3.97 17.18 22.38
C PHE A 379 3.46 17.18 23.83
N SER A 380 4.24 16.65 24.77
CA SER A 380 3.91 16.78 26.20
C SER A 380 3.94 18.24 26.65
N GLN A 381 3.05 18.62 27.57
CA GLN A 381 3.00 19.95 28.17
C GLN A 381 2.86 19.84 29.69
N ASP A 382 3.57 20.68 30.45
CA ASP A 382 3.53 20.66 31.91
C ASP A 382 2.17 21.14 32.44
N ASN A 383 1.51 20.32 33.28
CA ASN A 383 0.19 20.57 33.87
C ASN A 383 0.22 21.65 34.98
N ASN A 384 0.59 22.88 34.64
CA ASN A 384 0.46 24.04 35.52
C ASN A 384 -1.00 24.53 35.69
N ASP A 385 -1.98 23.88 35.03
CA ASP A 385 -3.40 24.21 35.08
C ASP A 385 -4.18 23.46 36.19
N GLY A 386 -3.52 22.56 36.92
CA GLY A 386 -4.13 21.76 37.99
C GLY A 386 -5.10 20.67 37.52
N SER A 387 -5.18 20.39 36.21
CA SER A 387 -6.04 19.33 35.68
C SER A 387 -5.47 17.93 35.90
N SER A 388 -6.36 16.94 36.07
CA SER A 388 -5.97 15.54 36.30
C SER A 388 -5.72 14.72 35.02
N SER A 389 -5.92 15.33 33.84
CA SER A 389 -5.69 14.73 32.52
C SER A 389 -4.44 15.34 31.87
N PRO A 390 -3.61 14.56 31.14
CA PRO A 390 -2.34 15.06 30.61
C PRO A 390 -2.55 16.16 29.56
N GLY A 391 -1.90 17.30 29.78
CA GLY A 391 -1.81 18.41 28.84
C GLY A 391 -0.92 18.07 27.64
N VAL A 392 -1.35 18.50 26.45
CA VAL A 392 -0.66 18.22 25.19
C VAL A 392 -0.66 19.47 24.32
N ARG A 393 0.53 19.88 23.85
CA ARG A 393 0.70 20.94 22.86
C ARG A 393 0.55 20.36 21.45
N MET A 394 -0.42 20.89 20.69
CA MET A 394 -0.75 20.42 19.34
C MET A 394 -0.07 21.29 18.28
N VAL A 395 0.59 20.67 17.30
CA VAL A 395 1.49 21.36 16.34
C VAL A 395 1.31 20.83 14.92
N ILE A 396 1.02 21.69 13.95
CA ILE A 396 0.85 21.33 12.52
C ILE A 396 2.21 20.99 11.89
N THR A 397 2.27 19.91 11.09
CA THR A 397 3.45 19.45 10.34
C THR A 397 3.15 19.16 8.87
N ASP A 398 4.20 18.87 8.09
CA ASP A 398 4.14 18.37 6.70
C ASP A 398 3.56 19.35 5.66
N VAL A 399 3.62 20.65 5.98
CA VAL A 399 3.22 21.79 5.15
C VAL A 399 4.03 21.88 3.85
N GLY A 400 3.66 21.09 2.84
CA GLY A 400 4.23 21.17 1.49
C GLY A 400 4.54 19.84 0.78
N LEU A 401 4.40 18.69 1.46
CA LEU A 401 4.77 17.37 0.88
C LEU A 401 3.85 16.87 -0.24
N ALA A 402 2.72 17.52 -0.49
CA ALA A 402 1.75 17.15 -1.52
C ALA A 402 2.18 17.46 -2.98
N ARG A 403 3.49 17.52 -3.28
CA ARG A 403 4.04 18.19 -4.48
C ARG A 403 4.78 17.34 -5.52
N ASP A 404 4.69 16.02 -5.44
CA ASP A 404 5.12 15.16 -6.56
C ASP A 404 4.12 15.23 -7.72
N HIS A 405 4.65 15.45 -8.93
CA HIS A 405 3.94 15.63 -10.19
C HIS A 405 2.93 16.81 -10.26
N ILE A 406 3.46 18.01 -10.53
CA ILE A 406 3.04 18.85 -11.67
C ILE A 406 4.28 19.65 -12.12
N GLU A 407 4.61 19.61 -13.41
CA GLU A 407 5.65 20.47 -13.98
C GLU A 407 5.13 21.90 -14.12
N ARG A 408 5.99 22.89 -13.80
CA ARG A 408 5.69 24.34 -13.79
C ARG A 408 4.64 24.71 -12.71
N THR A 409 4.77 25.82 -11.98
CA THR A 409 5.62 27.00 -12.12
C THR A 409 6.00 27.52 -10.74
N GLN A 410 7.18 28.12 -10.57
CA GLN A 410 7.47 28.92 -9.37
C GLN A 410 6.63 30.22 -9.39
N PHE A 411 6.36 30.79 -8.21
CA PHE A 411 5.77 32.13 -8.02
C PHE A 411 4.47 32.44 -8.79
N ARG A 412 3.36 31.80 -8.41
CA ARG A 412 2.01 32.36 -8.58
C ARG A 412 1.23 32.28 -7.26
N THR A 413 0.35 33.25 -7.03
CA THR A 413 -0.45 33.45 -5.81
C THR A 413 -1.58 32.44 -5.62
N SER A 414 -1.69 31.45 -6.49
CA SER A 414 -2.67 30.35 -6.44
C SER A 414 -1.99 29.02 -6.77
N THR A 415 -2.13 28.03 -5.90
CA THR A 415 -1.49 26.72 -6.05
C THR A 415 -2.44 25.68 -6.66
N ASN A 416 -2.10 25.17 -7.85
CA ASN A 416 -2.88 24.14 -8.55
C ASN A 416 -2.60 22.69 -8.06
N THR A 417 -1.94 22.54 -6.91
CA THR A 417 -1.61 21.25 -6.30
C THR A 417 -2.88 20.56 -5.75
N ARG A 418 -3.24 19.40 -6.31
CA ARG A 418 -4.52 18.69 -6.08
C ARG A 418 -4.37 17.31 -5.41
N VAL A 419 -3.27 17.06 -4.69
CA VAL A 419 -3.09 15.86 -3.87
C VAL A 419 -3.56 16.17 -2.45
N SER A 420 -4.57 15.45 -1.95
CA SER A 420 -5.15 15.63 -0.61
C SER A 420 -5.84 14.34 -0.15
N THR A 421 -5.90 14.10 1.16
CA THR A 421 -6.52 12.91 1.76
C THR A 421 -8.05 13.01 1.68
N LYS A 422 -8.67 12.27 0.73
CA LYS A 422 -10.07 12.45 0.29
C LYS A 422 -11.09 12.71 1.40
N ARG A 423 -10.98 12.01 2.53
CA ARG A 423 -11.93 12.12 3.66
C ARG A 423 -11.98 13.53 4.28
N TYR A 424 -10.86 14.23 4.35
CA TYR A 424 -10.74 15.59 4.90
C TYR A 424 -10.81 16.69 3.82
N ALA A 425 -10.87 16.32 2.55
CA ALA A 425 -10.90 17.27 1.44
C ALA A 425 -12.25 18.02 1.36
N GLY A 426 -12.21 19.29 0.98
CA GLY A 426 -13.40 20.12 0.73
C GLY A 426 -14.15 19.79 -0.58
N PRO A 427 -15.46 20.06 -0.65
CA PRO A 427 -16.31 19.78 -1.80
C PRO A 427 -15.87 20.45 -3.12
N GLU A 428 -15.15 21.56 -3.03
CA GLU A 428 -14.54 22.24 -4.18
C GLU A 428 -13.58 21.37 -5.02
N MET A 429 -13.10 20.24 -4.48
CA MET A 429 -12.30 19.26 -5.23
C MET A 429 -13.10 18.56 -6.33
N ASP A 430 -14.31 18.10 -6.00
CA ASP A 430 -15.17 17.28 -6.86
C ASP A 430 -16.17 18.15 -7.66
N VAL A 431 -16.61 19.29 -7.12
CA VAL A 431 -17.52 20.24 -7.82
C VAL A 431 -16.79 21.06 -8.89
N ALA A 432 -15.58 21.54 -8.59
CA ALA A 432 -14.83 22.43 -9.47
C ALA A 432 -13.46 21.85 -9.82
N PRO A 433 -13.37 20.71 -10.52
CA PRO A 433 -12.14 19.91 -10.66
C PRO A 433 -10.99 20.57 -11.42
N LEU A 434 -11.19 21.75 -12.02
CA LEU A 434 -10.16 22.55 -12.70
C LEU A 434 -9.84 23.89 -12.01
N ALA A 435 -10.61 24.30 -10.98
CA ALA A 435 -10.40 25.57 -10.29
C ALA A 435 -9.21 25.52 -9.30
N PRO A 436 -8.54 26.64 -8.99
CA PRO A 436 -7.61 26.72 -7.88
C PRO A 436 -8.37 26.66 -6.53
N LEU A 437 -7.96 25.77 -5.62
CA LEU A 437 -8.62 25.65 -4.32
C LEU A 437 -8.34 26.87 -3.44
N SER A 438 -9.39 27.42 -2.84
CA SER A 438 -9.29 28.52 -1.88
C SER A 438 -8.54 28.10 -0.60
N ARG A 439 -8.06 29.08 0.17
CA ARG A 439 -7.63 28.89 1.56
C ARG A 439 -8.75 28.34 2.46
N ARG A 440 -10.02 28.60 2.09
CA ARG A 440 -11.22 28.02 2.72
C ARG A 440 -11.24 26.48 2.65
N PHE A 441 -10.39 25.84 1.85
CA PHE A 441 -10.17 24.38 1.85
C PHE A 441 -9.59 23.88 3.19
N ASP A 442 -8.58 24.58 3.73
CA ASP A 442 -7.96 24.23 5.01
C ASP A 442 -8.97 24.37 6.16
N ILE A 443 -9.91 25.32 6.04
CA ILE A 443 -10.99 25.58 7.01
C ILE A 443 -12.02 24.44 7.04
N TRP A 444 -12.36 23.86 5.89
CA TRP A 444 -13.19 22.63 5.83
C TRP A 444 -12.46 21.43 6.46
N SER A 445 -11.18 21.27 6.14
CA SER A 445 -10.34 20.20 6.70
C SER A 445 -10.30 20.30 8.24
N MET A 446 -10.14 21.51 8.79
CA MET A 446 -10.26 21.76 10.23
C MET A 446 -11.67 21.49 10.77
N GLY A 447 -12.74 21.87 10.05
CA GLY A 447 -14.10 21.52 10.44
C GLY A 447 -14.32 20.01 10.63
N CYS A 448 -13.72 19.20 9.76
CA CYS A 448 -13.72 17.74 9.87
C CYS A 448 -12.95 17.27 11.12
N ILE A 449 -11.71 17.75 11.31
CA ILE A 449 -10.84 17.40 12.43
C ILE A 449 -11.46 17.80 13.78
N LEU A 450 -12.10 18.96 13.86
CA LEU A 450 -12.74 19.46 15.09
C LEU A 450 -13.99 18.67 15.44
N LEU A 451 -14.79 18.22 14.46
CA LEU A 451 -15.92 17.32 14.72
C LEU A 451 -15.45 15.97 15.27
N GLU A 452 -14.35 15.44 14.74
CA GLU A 452 -13.71 14.23 15.26
C GLU A 452 -13.11 14.42 16.66
N PHE A 453 -12.54 15.60 16.95
CA PHE A 453 -12.09 15.97 18.29
C PHE A 453 -13.25 15.93 19.30
N VAL A 454 -14.42 16.49 18.93
CA VAL A 454 -15.62 16.45 19.77
C VAL A 454 -16.10 15.01 19.99
N VAL A 455 -16.13 14.17 18.96
CA VAL A 455 -16.48 12.73 19.10
C VAL A 455 -15.52 12.02 20.07
N TRP A 456 -14.20 12.20 19.91
CA TRP A 456 -13.21 11.61 20.80
C TRP A 456 -13.35 12.09 22.25
N MET A 457 -13.56 13.39 22.46
CA MET A 457 -13.68 13.98 23.79
C MET A 457 -14.96 13.51 24.53
N LEU A 458 -16.08 13.41 23.82
CA LEU A 458 -17.38 13.00 24.38
C LEU A 458 -17.54 11.47 24.52
N TYR A 459 -16.95 10.67 23.62
CA TYR A 459 -17.22 9.22 23.55
C TYR A 459 -15.97 8.33 23.56
N GLY A 460 -14.77 8.89 23.35
CA GLY A 460 -13.49 8.17 23.41
C GLY A 460 -13.00 7.62 22.06
N GLY A 461 -11.80 7.02 22.09
CA GLY A 461 -11.11 6.53 20.89
C GLY A 461 -11.84 5.42 20.14
N GLU A 462 -12.57 4.54 20.82
CA GLU A 462 -13.31 3.45 20.17
C GLU A 462 -14.49 3.95 19.33
N GLU A 463 -15.29 4.89 19.86
CA GLU A 463 -16.40 5.50 19.11
C GLU A 463 -15.89 6.43 18.01
N LEU A 464 -14.73 7.09 18.19
CA LEU A 464 -14.05 7.76 17.07
C LEU A 464 -13.67 6.76 15.96
N ILE A 465 -13.01 5.64 16.30
CA ILE A 465 -12.63 4.62 15.30
C ILE A 465 -13.87 4.14 14.54
N ARG A 466 -14.95 3.75 15.26
CA ARG A 466 -16.24 3.36 14.66
C ARG A 466 -16.81 4.44 13.75
N CYS A 467 -16.82 5.70 14.16
CA CYS A 467 -17.23 6.83 13.33
C CYS A 467 -16.40 6.90 12.03
N THR A 468 -15.08 6.74 12.11
CA THR A 468 -14.20 6.74 10.92
C THR A 468 -14.27 5.47 10.08
N GLU A 469 -14.79 4.36 10.62
CA GLU A 469 -14.95 3.06 9.94
C GLU A 469 -16.28 2.91 9.21
N THR A 470 -17.22 3.84 9.40
CA THR A 470 -18.38 4.00 8.51
C THR A 470 -17.93 4.17 7.03
N PRO A 471 -18.74 3.75 6.04
CA PRO A 471 -18.32 3.65 4.64
C PRO A 471 -18.16 5.01 3.91
N ILE A 472 -18.27 6.14 4.60
CA ILE A 472 -18.18 7.48 4.00
C ILE A 472 -16.75 7.79 3.51
N THR A 473 -16.62 8.24 2.25
CA THR A 473 -15.31 8.57 1.66
C THR A 473 -14.91 10.04 1.82
N THR A 474 -15.84 10.86 2.31
CA THR A 474 -15.88 12.33 2.35
C THR A 474 -16.85 12.75 3.45
N PHE A 475 -16.72 13.97 4.00
CA PHE A 475 -17.72 14.55 4.92
C PHE A 475 -18.94 15.16 4.19
N TYR A 476 -18.96 15.10 2.86
CA TYR A 476 -20.02 15.61 1.98
C TYR A 476 -20.47 14.53 0.98
N LYS A 477 -21.72 14.64 0.51
CA LYS A 477 -22.26 13.89 -0.62
C LYS A 477 -22.52 14.84 -1.81
N VAL A 478 -22.18 14.38 -3.01
CA VAL A 478 -22.47 15.07 -4.26
C VAL A 478 -23.79 14.56 -4.83
N LYS A 479 -24.70 15.48 -5.14
CA LYS A 479 -25.94 15.26 -5.90
C LYS A 479 -25.74 15.81 -7.32
N ARG A 480 -26.46 15.21 -8.28
CA ARG A 480 -26.52 15.65 -9.68
C ARG A 480 -27.98 15.60 -10.07
N ASP A 481 -28.54 16.71 -10.52
CA ASP A 481 -29.88 16.71 -11.12
C ASP A 481 -29.78 16.31 -12.59
N GLU A 482 -30.67 15.42 -13.03
CA GLU A 482 -30.55 14.71 -14.32
C GLU A 482 -30.89 15.57 -15.54
N GLY A 483 -31.42 16.79 -15.35
CA GLY A 483 -31.80 17.71 -16.43
C GLY A 483 -30.75 18.76 -16.80
N GLU A 484 -30.16 19.46 -15.81
CA GLU A 484 -29.45 20.72 -16.05
C GLU A 484 -27.92 20.64 -15.84
N GLY A 485 -27.39 19.49 -15.41
CA GLY A 485 -25.96 19.34 -15.09
C GLY A 485 -25.51 20.09 -13.83
N VAL A 486 -26.44 20.67 -13.08
CA VAL A 486 -26.19 21.35 -11.80
C VAL A 486 -25.71 20.32 -10.77
N ILE A 487 -24.52 20.56 -10.23
CA ILE A 487 -23.92 19.75 -9.17
C ILE A 487 -24.24 20.42 -7.82
N SER A 488 -25.26 19.90 -7.13
CA SER A 488 -25.56 20.31 -5.75
C SER A 488 -24.76 19.45 -4.76
N VAL A 489 -24.40 20.02 -3.60
CA VAL A 489 -23.59 19.33 -2.58
C VAL A 489 -24.11 19.62 -1.18
N GLU A 490 -24.12 18.59 -0.35
CA GLU A 490 -24.59 18.62 1.03
C GLU A 490 -23.61 17.91 1.98
N ILE A 491 -23.69 18.20 3.28
CA ILE A 491 -22.99 17.41 4.31
C ILE A 491 -23.54 15.98 4.27
N ASP A 492 -22.69 14.96 4.38
CA ASP A 492 -23.13 13.56 4.30
C ASP A 492 -24.17 13.23 5.42
N PRO A 493 -25.29 12.53 5.12
CA PRO A 493 -26.32 12.21 6.11
C PRO A 493 -25.80 11.49 7.36
N THR A 494 -24.73 10.70 7.25
CA THR A 494 -24.05 10.05 8.39
C THR A 494 -23.44 11.09 9.32
N VAL A 495 -22.78 12.10 8.74
CA VAL A 495 -22.16 13.23 9.48
C VAL A 495 -23.24 14.12 10.09
N GLN A 496 -24.32 14.39 9.36
CA GLN A 496 -25.51 15.07 9.91
C GLN A 496 -26.11 14.31 11.10
N GLY A 497 -26.17 12.97 11.03
CA GLY A 497 -26.62 12.11 12.12
C GLY A 497 -25.75 12.22 13.37
N TRP A 498 -24.42 12.20 13.22
CA TRP A 498 -23.48 12.42 14.33
C TRP A 498 -23.62 13.82 14.94
N ILE A 499 -23.73 14.88 14.13
CA ILE A 499 -24.00 16.24 14.61
C ILE A 499 -25.32 16.28 15.39
N SER A 500 -26.40 15.72 14.83
CA SER A 500 -27.72 15.67 15.47
C SER A 500 -27.75 14.86 16.78
N TYR A 501 -26.85 13.90 16.94
CA TYR A 501 -26.66 13.16 18.19
C TYR A 501 -25.91 14.00 19.23
N ILE A 502 -24.78 14.59 18.84
CA ILE A 502 -23.97 15.46 19.71
C ILE A 502 -24.81 16.64 20.24
N SER A 503 -25.59 17.31 19.39
CA SER A 503 -26.47 18.42 19.80
C SER A 503 -27.63 18.02 20.74
N LYS A 504 -27.86 16.72 20.97
CA LYS A 504 -28.82 16.19 21.96
C LYS A 504 -28.15 15.68 23.23
N ASP A 505 -26.82 15.68 23.28
CA ASP A 505 -26.03 15.26 24.42
C ASP A 505 -26.09 16.31 25.53
N TRP A 506 -26.30 15.90 26.78
CA TRP A 506 -26.37 16.80 27.92
C TRP A 506 -25.07 17.60 28.14
N ARG A 507 -23.94 17.10 27.65
CA ARG A 507 -22.64 17.79 27.68
C ARG A 507 -22.55 18.93 26.66
N CYS A 508 -23.40 18.88 25.62
CA CYS A 508 -23.59 19.89 24.58
C CYS A 508 -24.84 20.77 24.82
N ALA A 509 -25.36 20.82 26.06
CA ALA A 509 -26.51 21.65 26.41
C ALA A 509 -26.26 23.16 26.16
N SER A 510 -27.33 23.94 26.02
CA SER A 510 -27.21 25.36 25.66
C SER A 510 -26.53 26.22 26.74
N GLY A 511 -25.69 27.15 26.31
CA GLY A 511 -24.81 27.93 27.19
C GLY A 511 -23.51 27.23 27.57
N THR A 512 -23.04 26.27 26.74
CA THR A 512 -21.80 25.52 27.00
C THR A 512 -20.75 25.71 25.91
N ALA A 513 -19.48 25.51 26.26
CA ALA A 513 -18.39 25.58 25.28
C ALA A 513 -18.49 24.52 24.17
N ILE A 514 -19.03 23.32 24.48
CA ILE A 514 -19.25 22.27 23.48
C ILE A 514 -20.35 22.68 22.49
N GLU A 515 -21.47 23.23 22.95
CA GLU A 515 -22.51 23.80 22.07
C GLU A 515 -21.90 24.85 21.13
N ARG A 516 -21.18 25.83 21.69
CA ARG A 516 -20.57 26.92 20.91
C ARG A 516 -19.58 26.40 19.86
N LEU A 517 -18.80 25.37 20.19
CA LEU A 517 -17.87 24.73 19.24
C LEU A 517 -18.60 23.96 18.14
N VAL A 518 -19.67 23.21 18.47
CA VAL A 518 -20.48 22.51 17.48
C VAL A 518 -21.14 23.51 16.53
N HIS A 519 -21.71 24.61 17.03
CA HIS A 519 -22.25 25.67 16.19
C HIS A 519 -21.18 26.34 15.32
N LEU A 520 -19.96 26.59 15.83
CA LEU A 520 -18.85 27.08 15.01
C LEU A 520 -18.52 26.11 13.86
N ILE A 521 -18.45 24.81 14.16
CA ILE A 521 -18.22 23.76 13.16
C ILE A 521 -19.32 23.76 12.08
N THR A 522 -20.61 23.74 12.45
CA THR A 522 -21.72 23.63 11.49
C THR A 522 -21.96 24.90 10.69
N ASP A 523 -21.80 26.07 11.32
CA ASP A 523 -22.26 27.34 10.73
C ASP A 523 -21.15 28.12 10.04
N LYS A 524 -19.89 27.74 10.23
CA LYS A 524 -18.72 28.45 9.69
C LYS A 524 -17.66 27.54 9.03
N LEU A 525 -17.48 26.29 9.47
CA LEU A 525 -16.38 25.43 9.02
C LEU A 525 -16.80 24.36 8.00
N LEU A 526 -17.79 23.53 8.33
CA LEU A 526 -18.35 22.48 7.45
C LEU A 526 -19.43 23.02 6.49
N VAL A 527 -19.27 24.29 6.08
CA VAL A 527 -20.19 24.95 5.16
C VAL A 527 -19.78 24.66 3.72
N VAL A 528 -20.71 24.19 2.90
CA VAL A 528 -20.42 23.80 1.51
C VAL A 528 -20.06 25.02 0.66
N ASN A 529 -20.85 26.09 0.72
CA ASN A 529 -20.61 27.30 -0.07
C ASN A 529 -19.31 28.01 0.34
N VAL A 530 -18.48 28.36 -0.64
CA VAL A 530 -17.22 29.08 -0.48
C VAL A 530 -17.24 30.50 -1.03
N GLN A 531 -18.30 30.89 -1.74
CA GLN A 531 -18.56 32.27 -2.17
C GLN A 531 -19.10 33.07 -0.98
N ASP A 532 -18.77 34.36 -0.94
CA ASP A 532 -19.38 35.28 0.03
C ASP A 532 -20.77 35.73 -0.45
N PRO A 533 -21.70 36.05 0.47
CA PRO A 533 -23.00 36.57 0.08
C PRO A 533 -22.84 37.86 -0.72
N ILE A 534 -23.49 37.94 -1.87
CA ILE A 534 -23.58 39.18 -2.65
C ILE A 534 -24.45 40.15 -1.84
N GLU A 535 -23.96 41.38 -1.61
CA GLU A 535 -24.80 42.42 -1.00
C GLU A 535 -26.01 42.70 -1.93
N PRO A 536 -27.26 42.67 -1.44
CA PRO A 536 -28.42 42.82 -2.28
C PRO A 536 -28.41 44.21 -2.92
N SER A 537 -28.58 44.26 -4.24
CA SER A 537 -28.61 45.51 -5.02
C SER A 537 -29.83 46.39 -4.72
N ASP A 538 -30.85 45.85 -4.04
CA ASP A 538 -32.00 46.57 -3.53
C ASP A 538 -32.06 46.44 -1.99
N PRO A 539 -32.03 47.54 -1.21
CA PRO A 539 -32.15 47.52 0.24
C PRO A 539 -33.47 46.97 0.80
N THR A 540 -34.47 46.69 -0.04
CA THR A 540 -35.77 46.15 0.36
C THR A 540 -35.88 44.64 0.20
N GLU A 541 -34.97 43.99 -0.53
CA GLU A 541 -34.90 42.53 -0.58
C GLU A 541 -34.36 41.97 0.74
N LYS A 542 -35.08 41.01 1.33
CA LYS A 542 -34.54 40.23 2.46
C LYS A 542 -33.46 39.29 1.91
N PRO A 543 -32.19 39.41 2.31
CA PRO A 543 -31.16 38.52 1.80
C PRO A 543 -31.46 37.08 2.26
N GLU A 544 -31.54 36.15 1.29
CA GLU A 544 -31.51 34.73 1.61
C GLU A 544 -30.21 34.43 2.37
N GLN A 545 -30.32 33.89 3.58
CA GLN A 545 -29.16 33.69 4.47
C GLN A 545 -28.33 32.47 4.07
N GLN A 546 -27.78 32.49 2.85
CA GLN A 546 -26.90 31.45 2.35
C GLN A 546 -25.56 31.51 3.12
N LYS A 547 -25.42 30.61 4.11
CA LYS A 547 -24.20 30.51 4.94
C LYS A 547 -22.98 30.30 4.04
N ALA A 548 -21.94 31.12 4.22
CA ALA A 548 -20.64 31.01 3.55
C ALA A 548 -19.57 30.47 4.50
N ARG A 549 -18.65 29.64 3.99
CA ARG A 549 -17.53 29.08 4.76
C ARG A 549 -16.55 30.18 5.14
N THR A 550 -16.12 30.20 6.40
CA THR A 550 -15.36 31.32 6.97
C THR A 550 -13.85 31.31 6.63
N HIS A 551 -13.13 32.34 7.08
CA HIS A 551 -11.67 32.44 7.02
C HIS A 551 -10.98 32.03 8.33
N ALA A 552 -9.66 31.81 8.28
CA ALA A 552 -8.84 31.42 9.44
C ALA A 552 -8.95 32.41 10.62
N CYS A 553 -8.96 33.72 10.34
CA CYS A 553 -9.11 34.77 11.34
C CYS A 553 -10.42 34.68 12.14
N GLU A 554 -11.55 34.48 11.46
CA GLU A 554 -12.85 34.30 12.11
C GLU A 554 -12.99 32.92 12.78
N MET A 555 -12.28 31.89 12.29
CA MET A 555 -12.16 30.60 12.99
C MET A 555 -11.36 30.74 14.30
N ARG A 556 -10.21 31.44 14.30
CA ARG A 556 -9.44 31.72 15.52
C ARG A 556 -10.27 32.56 16.48
N LYS A 557 -10.87 33.66 16.00
CA LYS A 557 -11.72 34.55 16.80
C LYS A 557 -12.89 33.82 17.45
N GLY A 558 -13.62 32.99 16.71
CA GLY A 558 -14.69 32.17 17.29
C GLY A 558 -14.21 31.22 18.40
N LEU A 559 -12.99 30.69 18.29
CA LEU A 559 -12.36 29.88 19.36
C LEU A 559 -11.83 30.75 20.52
N GLU A 560 -11.35 31.96 20.24
CA GLU A 560 -10.91 32.97 21.22
C GLU A 560 -12.08 33.46 22.08
N ASP A 561 -13.23 33.73 21.47
CA ASP A 561 -14.45 34.17 22.14
C ASP A 561 -14.96 33.08 23.11
N ILE A 562 -15.00 31.82 22.67
CA ILE A 562 -15.37 30.65 23.51
C ILE A 562 -14.34 30.45 24.64
N LEU A 563 -13.04 30.57 24.35
CA LEU A 563 -11.97 30.48 25.34
C LEU A 563 -12.04 31.61 26.38
N THR A 564 -12.51 32.80 25.97
CA THR A 564 -12.68 33.96 26.84
C THR A 564 -13.89 33.76 27.76
N ASP A 565 -15.05 33.42 27.20
CA ASP A 565 -16.26 33.06 27.97
C ASP A 565 -16.01 31.90 28.96
N LEU A 566 -15.17 30.93 28.59
CA LEU A 566 -14.72 29.84 29.47
C LEU A 566 -13.86 30.32 30.64
N LYS A 567 -12.98 31.31 30.42
CA LYS A 567 -12.08 31.84 31.45
C LYS A 567 -12.77 32.82 32.39
N THR A 568 -13.69 33.64 31.89
CA THR A 568 -14.47 34.62 32.70
C THR A 568 -15.55 33.95 33.56
N GLY A 569 -16.04 32.77 33.15
CA GLY A 569 -17.19 32.13 33.79
C GLY A 569 -18.52 32.36 33.06
N THR A 570 -18.54 33.04 31.90
CA THR A 570 -19.77 33.34 31.14
C THR A 570 -20.52 32.08 30.69
N ILE A 571 -19.79 31.03 30.29
CA ILE A 571 -20.35 29.74 29.85
C ILE A 571 -19.81 28.57 30.67
N ASP A 572 -20.53 27.46 30.75
CA ASP A 572 -20.06 26.23 31.40
C ASP A 572 -19.25 25.34 30.41
N PRO A 573 -18.27 24.54 30.88
CA PRO A 573 -17.44 23.70 30.01
C PRO A 573 -18.26 22.58 29.34
N ILE A 574 -19.22 22.02 30.07
CA ILE A 574 -20.22 21.04 29.67
C ILE A 574 -21.51 21.32 30.45
N GLY A 575 -22.65 20.80 29.99
CA GLY A 575 -23.92 20.94 30.72
C GLY A 575 -23.97 20.17 32.05
N LYS A 576 -25.12 20.18 32.72
CA LYS A 576 -25.34 19.53 34.03
C LYS A 576 -26.24 18.31 33.87
N ARG A 577 -25.71 17.12 34.14
CA ARG A 577 -26.37 15.82 33.97
C ARG A 577 -27.62 15.70 34.84
N ARG A 578 -28.72 15.26 34.23
CA ARG A 578 -30.03 14.99 34.82
C ARG A 578 -30.28 13.48 34.87
N SER A 579 -31.36 13.07 35.54
CA SER A 579 -31.75 11.66 35.69
C SER A 579 -32.08 10.93 34.39
N ASN A 580 -32.45 11.67 33.34
CA ASN A 580 -32.98 11.13 32.09
C ASN A 580 -31.99 11.26 30.91
N ASP A 581 -30.76 11.72 31.18
CA ASP A 581 -29.78 12.04 30.15
C ASP A 581 -28.95 10.81 29.72
N ILE A 582 -28.41 10.85 28.50
CA ILE A 582 -27.65 9.75 27.88
C ILE A 582 -26.48 9.29 28.79
N PRO A 583 -26.31 7.98 29.06
CA PRO A 583 -25.22 7.48 29.89
C PRO A 583 -23.83 7.70 29.27
N ASP A 584 -22.88 8.20 30.05
CA ASP A 584 -21.46 8.12 29.69
C ASP A 584 -21.01 6.64 29.56
N PRO A 585 -20.18 6.25 28.57
CA PRO A 585 -19.68 7.02 27.42
C PRO A 585 -20.39 6.63 26.11
N GLN A 586 -21.72 6.48 26.10
CA GLN A 586 -22.45 5.94 24.95
C GLN A 586 -22.50 6.94 23.79
N GLY A 587 -21.89 6.58 22.66
CA GLY A 587 -22.14 7.20 21.35
C GLY A 587 -23.36 6.58 20.65
N PRO A 588 -23.75 7.09 19.46
CA PRO A 588 -24.88 6.57 18.70
C PRO A 588 -24.70 5.10 18.30
N SER A 589 -23.46 4.68 18.02
CA SER A 589 -23.10 3.28 17.76
C SER A 589 -23.40 2.37 18.96
N HIS A 590 -23.43 2.92 20.17
CA HIS A 590 -23.69 2.17 21.40
C HIS A 590 -25.20 1.97 21.67
N LEU A 591 -26.08 2.84 21.15
CA LEU A 591 -27.52 2.62 21.13
C LEU A 591 -27.91 1.56 20.08
N ALA A 592 -27.22 1.56 18.94
CA ALA A 592 -27.28 0.44 17.99
C ALA A 592 -26.78 -0.87 18.64
N SER A 593 -25.80 -0.83 19.55
CA SER A 593 -25.32 -2.03 20.24
C SER A 593 -26.22 -2.49 21.40
N MET A 594 -26.88 -1.60 22.15
CA MET A 594 -27.76 -2.00 23.26
C MET A 594 -29.11 -2.58 22.79
N THR A 595 -29.45 -2.44 21.51
CA THR A 595 -30.51 -3.21 20.84
C THR A 595 -29.99 -4.48 20.15
N GLN A 596 -28.69 -4.80 20.29
CA GLN A 596 -28.02 -5.94 19.66
C GLN A 596 -27.30 -6.83 20.69
N GLY A 597 -27.98 -7.89 21.12
CA GLY A 597 -27.33 -9.05 21.74
C GLY A 597 -26.53 -9.85 20.70
N GLY A 598 -25.43 -9.28 20.19
CA GLY A 598 -24.62 -9.85 19.11
C GLY A 598 -23.13 -9.60 19.32
N LEU A 599 -22.34 -10.69 19.33
CA LEU A 599 -20.88 -10.63 19.47
C LEU A 599 -20.22 -10.11 18.19
N LEU A 600 -19.82 -8.83 18.19
CA LEU A 600 -18.84 -8.33 17.24
C LEU A 600 -17.49 -9.02 17.51
N ALA A 601 -17.05 -9.84 16.56
CA ALA A 601 -15.69 -10.38 16.55
C ALA A 601 -14.67 -9.23 16.39
N PRO A 602 -13.47 -9.31 16.98
CA PRO A 602 -12.49 -8.23 16.93
C PRO A 602 -12.05 -7.95 15.49
N ILE A 603 -12.30 -6.73 15.01
CA ILE A 603 -11.92 -6.28 13.67
C ILE A 603 -10.39 -6.09 13.63
N PRO A 604 -9.64 -6.82 12.79
CA PRO A 604 -8.20 -6.66 12.70
C PRO A 604 -7.83 -5.34 11.99
N HIS A 605 -6.83 -4.64 12.52
CA HIS A 605 -6.43 -3.29 12.06
C HIS A 605 -6.36 -3.11 10.54
N ARG A 606 -6.90 -1.97 10.10
CA ARG A 606 -7.12 -1.34 8.77
C ARG A 606 -6.05 -1.47 7.67
N THR A 607 -5.37 -2.61 7.55
CA THR A 607 -4.10 -2.78 6.81
C THR A 607 -4.07 -3.89 5.76
N ARG A 608 -5.09 -4.76 5.69
CA ARG A 608 -5.16 -5.90 4.77
C ARG A 608 -6.21 -5.74 3.67
N LEU A 609 -5.98 -6.37 2.51
CA LEU A 609 -6.99 -6.62 1.49
C LEU A 609 -8.11 -7.56 2.00
N THR A 610 -9.29 -7.00 2.30
CA THR A 610 -10.51 -7.76 2.62
C THR A 610 -11.23 -8.21 1.34
N ASP A 611 -11.94 -9.33 1.44
CA ASP A 611 -12.64 -10.00 0.32
C ASP A 611 -14.17 -9.86 0.48
N ASN A 612 -14.60 -8.74 1.06
CA ASN A 612 -16.00 -8.48 1.39
C ASN A 612 -16.67 -7.78 0.21
N TRP A 613 -17.76 -8.36 -0.28
CA TRP A 613 -18.62 -7.75 -1.29
C TRP A 613 -19.58 -6.72 -0.67
N ILE A 614 -19.65 -5.56 -1.29
CA ILE A 614 -20.62 -4.49 -1.00
C ILE A 614 -21.67 -4.51 -2.11
N TYR A 615 -22.95 -4.39 -1.71
CA TYR A 615 -24.11 -4.38 -2.59
C TYR A 615 -24.83 -3.03 -2.46
N THR A 616 -25.15 -2.38 -3.57
CA THR A 616 -25.98 -1.16 -3.62
C THR A 616 -26.98 -1.25 -4.77
N PRO A 617 -28.05 -0.43 -4.80
CA PRO A 617 -28.77 -0.16 -6.04
C PRO A 617 -27.81 0.41 -7.11
N ASP A 618 -28.20 0.32 -8.38
CA ASP A 618 -27.49 1.02 -9.46
C ASP A 618 -28.15 2.36 -9.81
N ASP A 619 -27.88 3.37 -8.99
CA ASP A 619 -28.25 4.79 -9.18
C ASP A 619 -27.68 5.42 -10.50
N THR A 620 -27.09 4.63 -11.39
CA THR A 620 -26.50 5.08 -12.66
C THR A 620 -27.09 4.37 -13.89
N PHE A 621 -28.24 3.71 -13.72
CA PHE A 621 -29.01 3.05 -14.77
C PHE A 621 -30.31 3.83 -15.03
N ASP A 622 -30.63 4.05 -16.29
CA ASP A 622 -31.63 5.03 -16.72
C ASP A 622 -33.06 4.61 -16.29
N VAL A 623 -33.70 5.44 -15.48
CA VAL A 623 -35.04 5.17 -14.93
C VAL A 623 -36.11 5.24 -16.02
N HIS A 624 -35.92 6.01 -17.09
CA HIS A 624 -36.82 6.01 -18.23
C HIS A 624 -36.68 4.72 -19.05
N PHE A 625 -35.45 4.24 -19.28
CA PHE A 625 -35.23 2.91 -19.86
C PHE A 625 -35.96 1.82 -19.05
N LEU A 626 -35.85 1.85 -17.71
CA LEU A 626 -36.54 0.86 -16.86
C LEU A 626 -38.06 0.96 -16.97
N ASN A 627 -38.64 2.16 -17.01
CA ASN A 627 -40.08 2.36 -17.21
C ASN A 627 -40.55 1.75 -18.54
N ASP A 628 -40.01 2.24 -19.66
CA ASP A 628 -40.41 1.83 -21.01
C ASP A 628 -40.23 0.31 -21.23
N PHE A 629 -39.14 -0.24 -20.71
CA PHE A 629 -38.81 -1.66 -20.83
C PHE A 629 -39.70 -2.57 -19.97
N CYS A 630 -40.03 -2.16 -18.74
CA CYS A 630 -40.95 -2.90 -17.87
C CYS A 630 -42.35 -2.97 -18.47
N LEU A 631 -42.88 -1.81 -18.88
CA LEU A 631 -44.19 -1.64 -19.52
C LEU A 631 -44.34 -2.53 -20.77
N ALA A 632 -43.27 -2.65 -21.58
CA ALA A 632 -43.29 -3.41 -22.81
C ALA A 632 -43.11 -4.92 -22.65
N THR A 633 -42.44 -5.41 -21.58
CA THR A 633 -41.79 -6.74 -21.67
C THR A 633 -41.80 -7.63 -20.42
N VAL A 634 -41.91 -7.09 -19.18
CA VAL A 634 -41.53 -7.87 -17.96
C VAL A 634 -42.64 -7.97 -16.91
N ALA A 635 -43.78 -7.29 -17.09
CA ALA A 635 -44.85 -7.15 -16.09
C ALA A 635 -45.73 -8.41 -15.86
N GLN A 636 -45.13 -9.56 -15.52
CA GLN A 636 -45.87 -10.71 -14.98
C GLN A 636 -46.46 -10.36 -13.62
N LYS A 637 -47.79 -10.23 -13.56
CA LYS A 637 -48.54 -10.11 -12.30
C LYS A 637 -48.51 -11.44 -11.55
N LEU A 638 -47.56 -11.56 -10.62
CA LEU A 638 -47.52 -12.66 -9.65
C LEU A 638 -48.76 -12.61 -8.73
N ASP A 639 -49.30 -13.77 -8.40
CA ASP A 639 -50.42 -13.89 -7.46
C ASP A 639 -50.04 -13.44 -6.04
N LYS A 640 -51.02 -12.87 -5.33
CA LYS A 640 -50.83 -12.39 -3.95
C LYS A 640 -50.60 -13.59 -3.01
N PRO A 641 -49.46 -13.67 -2.29
CA PRO A 641 -49.12 -14.86 -1.52
C PRO A 641 -49.99 -15.00 -0.27
N LEU A 642 -50.26 -16.25 0.11
CA LEU A 642 -50.68 -16.57 1.46
C LEU A 642 -49.53 -16.25 2.43
N LEU A 643 -49.85 -15.52 3.51
CA LEU A 643 -48.91 -15.13 4.55
C LEU A 643 -49.46 -15.51 5.93
N CYS A 644 -48.64 -16.25 6.69
CA CYS A 644 -48.87 -16.54 8.11
C CYS A 644 -48.97 -15.25 8.94
N HIS A 645 -49.52 -15.34 10.15
CA HIS A 645 -49.71 -14.18 11.04
C HIS A 645 -48.43 -13.34 11.18
N ARG A 646 -47.29 -13.99 11.49
CA ARG A 646 -45.97 -13.34 11.61
C ARG A 646 -45.57 -12.58 10.34
N CYS A 647 -45.72 -13.20 9.16
CA CYS A 647 -45.26 -12.59 7.92
C CYS A 647 -46.18 -11.46 7.42
N ARG A 648 -47.46 -11.48 7.83
CA ARG A 648 -48.41 -10.39 7.57
C ARG A 648 -48.14 -9.14 8.41
N SER A 649 -47.57 -9.30 9.61
CA SER A 649 -47.17 -8.20 10.50
C SER A 649 -45.71 -7.75 10.31
N LEU A 650 -45.00 -8.24 9.28
CA LEU A 650 -43.63 -7.80 8.99
C LEU A 650 -43.61 -6.58 8.06
N SER A 651 -43.17 -5.45 8.60
CA SER A 651 -42.82 -4.25 7.85
C SER A 651 -41.52 -4.41 7.05
N LEU A 652 -41.44 -5.38 6.12
CA LEU A 652 -40.22 -5.66 5.35
C LEU A 652 -39.70 -4.45 4.56
N TRP A 653 -40.56 -3.47 4.25
CA TRP A 653 -40.16 -2.19 3.63
C TRP A 653 -39.25 -1.33 4.52
N SER A 654 -39.39 -1.43 5.85
CA SER A 654 -38.63 -0.60 6.81
C SER A 654 -37.19 -1.09 6.97
N ILE A 655 -36.24 -0.15 6.98
CA ILE A 655 -34.83 -0.40 7.33
C ILE A 655 -34.65 -0.95 8.75
N GLU A 656 -35.61 -0.74 9.65
CA GLU A 656 -35.61 -1.28 11.02
C GLU A 656 -36.08 -2.75 11.08
N CYS A 657 -36.48 -3.36 9.95
CA CYS A 657 -37.06 -4.70 9.96
C CYS A 657 -36.05 -5.77 10.38
N ARG A 658 -36.21 -6.27 11.62
CA ARG A 658 -35.44 -7.38 12.19
C ARG A 658 -36.38 -8.41 12.79
N PHE A 659 -36.13 -9.69 12.55
CA PHE A 659 -36.89 -10.79 13.14
C PHE A 659 -36.05 -12.06 13.32
N THR A 660 -36.56 -13.01 14.10
CA THR A 660 -35.99 -14.35 14.25
C THR A 660 -36.99 -15.42 13.84
N ASP A 661 -36.49 -16.54 13.33
CA ASP A 661 -37.25 -17.78 13.15
C ASP A 661 -36.29 -18.97 13.19
N SER A 662 -36.79 -20.18 13.47
CA SER A 662 -35.97 -21.40 13.39
C SER A 662 -36.08 -22.03 12.00
N ARG A 663 -35.12 -22.89 11.63
CA ARG A 663 -35.18 -23.67 10.37
C ARG A 663 -36.49 -24.44 10.27
N SER A 664 -36.80 -25.23 11.30
CA SER A 664 -38.04 -25.99 11.42
C SER A 664 -39.28 -25.10 11.50
N GLY A 665 -39.18 -23.92 12.12
CA GLY A 665 -40.25 -22.92 12.19
C GLY A 665 -40.63 -22.37 10.82
N LEU A 666 -39.65 -22.02 9.98
CA LEU A 666 -39.89 -21.60 8.59
C LEU A 666 -40.48 -22.75 7.76
N ASP A 667 -39.92 -23.96 7.84
CA ASP A 667 -40.40 -25.12 7.07
C ASP A 667 -41.83 -25.53 7.45
N THR A 668 -42.17 -25.46 8.73
CA THR A 668 -43.53 -25.73 9.26
C THR A 668 -44.52 -24.68 8.77
N LYS A 669 -44.20 -23.38 8.88
CA LYS A 669 -45.07 -22.29 8.42
C LYS A 669 -45.20 -22.25 6.88
N ALA A 670 -44.19 -22.72 6.15
CA ALA A 670 -44.22 -22.84 4.69
C ALA A 670 -45.12 -23.98 4.20
N ARG A 671 -45.20 -25.08 4.96
CA ARG A 671 -46.00 -26.27 4.63
C ARG A 671 -47.43 -26.17 5.16
N ASP A 672 -47.59 -25.85 6.44
CA ASP A 672 -48.86 -26.01 7.15
C ASP A 672 -49.72 -24.74 7.02
N GLU A 673 -49.14 -23.56 7.27
CA GLU A 673 -49.78 -22.25 6.99
C GLU A 673 -49.65 -21.80 5.51
N HIS A 674 -49.06 -22.64 4.64
CA HIS A 674 -48.83 -22.35 3.21
C HIS A 674 -48.11 -21.01 2.92
N CYS A 675 -47.33 -20.51 3.89
CA CYS A 675 -46.81 -19.14 3.85
C CYS A 675 -45.69 -18.94 2.82
N GLY A 676 -45.95 -18.11 1.81
CA GLY A 676 -45.02 -17.82 0.71
C GLY A 676 -43.69 -17.21 1.17
N LEU A 677 -43.73 -16.26 2.12
CA LEU A 677 -42.50 -15.66 2.66
C LEU A 677 -41.68 -16.67 3.48
N CYS A 678 -42.33 -17.51 4.30
CA CYS A 678 -41.62 -18.58 5.01
C CYS A 678 -40.99 -19.59 4.03
N LYS A 679 -41.68 -19.91 2.93
CA LYS A 679 -41.18 -20.80 1.87
C LYS A 679 -39.97 -20.23 1.14
N LEU A 680 -39.98 -18.92 0.83
CA LEU A 680 -38.84 -18.21 0.23
C LEU A 680 -37.64 -18.17 1.19
N LEU A 681 -37.84 -17.73 2.44
CA LEU A 681 -36.78 -17.67 3.45
C LEU A 681 -36.18 -19.05 3.72
N SER A 682 -37.04 -20.07 3.91
CA SER A 682 -36.66 -21.48 4.02
C SER A 682 -35.76 -21.92 2.86
N TYR A 683 -36.09 -21.55 1.62
CA TYR A 683 -35.25 -21.89 0.48
C TYR A 683 -33.87 -21.21 0.57
N CYS A 684 -33.83 -19.89 0.76
CA CYS A 684 -32.58 -19.11 0.72
C CYS A 684 -31.58 -19.48 1.83
N ILE A 685 -32.04 -20.09 2.93
CA ILE A 685 -31.17 -20.59 4.02
C ILE A 685 -31.00 -22.12 4.05
N ARG A 686 -31.29 -22.84 2.95
CA ARG A 686 -31.20 -24.32 2.90
C ARG A 686 -29.79 -24.84 2.66
N ASP A 687 -29.13 -24.39 1.59
CA ASP A 687 -27.91 -25.03 1.08
C ASP A 687 -26.61 -24.32 1.54
N ARG A 688 -26.76 -23.21 2.28
CA ARG A 688 -25.65 -22.49 2.92
C ARG A 688 -25.25 -23.18 4.22
N LYS A 689 -23.97 -23.08 4.61
CA LYS A 689 -23.40 -23.72 5.82
C LYS A 689 -23.83 -23.05 7.14
N TYR A 690 -25.13 -22.84 7.35
CA TYR A 690 -25.73 -22.37 8.62
C TYR A 690 -25.86 -23.50 9.66
N SER A 691 -24.99 -24.50 9.59
CA SER A 691 -24.87 -25.59 10.55
C SER A 691 -24.20 -25.10 11.83
N LEU A 692 -25.01 -24.80 12.87
CA LEU A 692 -24.68 -24.83 14.33
C LEU A 692 -25.67 -24.02 15.22
N ARG A 693 -26.68 -23.34 14.67
CA ARG A 693 -27.67 -22.56 15.45
C ARG A 693 -29.10 -22.97 15.10
N ASP A 694 -29.94 -23.22 16.11
CA ASP A 694 -31.36 -23.55 15.94
C ASP A 694 -32.21 -22.35 15.44
N THR A 695 -31.78 -21.13 15.79
CA THR A 695 -32.47 -19.87 15.47
C THR A 695 -31.64 -19.04 14.50
N VAL A 696 -32.29 -18.54 13.45
CA VAL A 696 -31.75 -17.65 12.44
C VAL A 696 -32.33 -16.26 12.65
N CYS A 697 -31.48 -15.23 12.69
CA CYS A 697 -31.92 -13.83 12.73
C CYS A 697 -31.78 -13.21 11.35
N PHE A 698 -32.86 -12.58 10.89
CA PHE A 698 -32.95 -11.84 9.64
C PHE A 698 -33.03 -10.35 9.92
N SER A 699 -32.32 -9.54 9.13
CA SER A 699 -32.23 -8.09 9.28
C SER A 699 -32.26 -7.41 7.92
N ARG A 700 -33.00 -6.30 7.77
CA ARG A 700 -32.94 -5.49 6.55
C ARG A 700 -31.66 -4.64 6.54
N VAL A 701 -31.00 -4.59 5.38
CA VAL A 701 -29.82 -3.76 5.09
C VAL A 701 -29.99 -3.21 3.68
N GLY A 702 -30.23 -1.90 3.54
CA GLY A 702 -30.58 -1.31 2.25
C GLY A 702 -31.79 -2.00 1.63
N SER A 703 -31.67 -2.50 0.41
CA SER A 703 -32.71 -3.27 -0.29
C SER A 703 -32.64 -4.79 -0.08
N TYR A 704 -31.95 -5.29 0.96
CA TYR A 704 -31.73 -6.72 1.18
C TYR A 704 -32.22 -7.17 2.56
N LEU A 705 -32.70 -8.41 2.67
CA LEU A 705 -32.66 -9.15 3.94
C LEU A 705 -31.34 -9.91 4.01
N THR A 706 -30.64 -9.75 5.12
CA THR A 706 -29.38 -10.42 5.47
C THR A 706 -29.60 -11.39 6.63
N VAL A 707 -28.65 -12.30 6.86
CA VAL A 707 -28.63 -13.19 8.03
C VAL A 707 -27.49 -12.80 8.98
N ASP A 708 -27.77 -12.78 10.28
CA ASP A 708 -26.79 -12.43 11.33
C ASP A 708 -25.83 -13.61 11.65
N ASP A 709 -24.93 -13.87 10.71
CA ASP A 709 -23.88 -14.90 10.75
C ASP A 709 -22.46 -14.32 11.01
N GLY A 710 -22.36 -13.02 11.29
CA GLY A 710 -21.09 -12.29 11.38
C GLY A 710 -20.45 -11.92 10.03
N LYS A 711 -21.10 -12.23 8.90
CA LYS A 711 -20.70 -11.83 7.54
C LYS A 711 -21.74 -10.98 6.83
N GLY A 712 -22.98 -10.94 7.32
CA GLY A 712 -24.04 -10.04 6.83
C GLY A 712 -24.50 -10.35 5.40
N GLN A 713 -24.39 -11.61 4.97
CA GLN A 713 -24.66 -12.00 3.58
C GLN A 713 -26.14 -11.84 3.21
N PRO A 714 -26.47 -11.27 2.04
CA PRO A 714 -27.85 -11.17 1.58
C PRO A 714 -28.44 -12.56 1.27
N VAL A 715 -29.74 -12.71 1.52
CA VAL A 715 -30.54 -13.92 1.23
C VAL A 715 -31.78 -13.61 0.40
N VAL A 716 -32.35 -12.41 0.56
CA VAL A 716 -33.50 -11.91 -0.21
C VAL A 716 -33.18 -10.49 -0.65
N ASN A 717 -33.39 -10.19 -1.94
CA ASN A 717 -33.36 -8.86 -2.53
C ASN A 717 -34.82 -8.35 -2.60
N LEU A 718 -35.05 -7.10 -2.22
CA LEU A 718 -36.35 -6.45 -2.13
C LEU A 718 -36.39 -5.35 -3.20
N CYS A 719 -37.22 -5.54 -4.24
CA CYS A 719 -37.27 -4.63 -5.40
C CYS A 719 -38.69 -4.13 -5.70
N THR A 720 -38.81 -2.98 -6.37
CA THR A 720 -40.06 -2.42 -6.89
C THR A 720 -40.02 -2.35 -8.42
N LEU A 721 -41.19 -2.38 -9.05
CA LEU A 721 -41.32 -1.98 -10.45
C LEU A 721 -41.37 -0.45 -10.57
N PRO A 722 -40.96 0.13 -11.72
CA PRO A 722 -40.89 1.59 -11.92
C PRO A 722 -42.22 2.34 -11.76
N GLU A 723 -43.34 1.70 -12.12
CA GLU A 723 -44.71 2.27 -12.10
C GLU A 723 -45.21 2.72 -10.71
N SER A 724 -44.50 2.39 -9.63
CA SER A 724 -44.90 2.70 -8.26
C SER A 724 -44.38 4.08 -7.81
N GLU A 725 -45.03 5.17 -8.23
CA GLU A 725 -44.76 6.57 -7.80
C GLU A 725 -44.93 6.85 -6.28
N VAL A 726 -45.13 5.82 -5.47
CA VAL A 726 -45.41 5.94 -4.04
C VAL A 726 -44.13 6.28 -3.27
N LYS A 727 -44.01 7.57 -2.87
CA LYS A 727 -42.90 8.23 -2.16
C LYS A 727 -42.63 7.71 -0.72
N SER A 728 -42.78 6.41 -0.50
CA SER A 728 -42.65 5.73 0.79
C SER A 728 -41.79 4.47 0.73
N LEU A 729 -41.32 4.07 -0.46
CA LEU A 729 -40.47 2.90 -0.68
C LEU A 729 -39.01 3.29 -1.03
N HIS A 730 -38.55 4.46 -0.59
CA HIS A 730 -37.25 5.04 -0.98
C HIS A 730 -36.01 4.15 -0.76
N ASP A 731 -36.05 3.17 0.16
CA ASP A 731 -34.95 2.23 0.41
C ASP A 731 -35.05 0.89 -0.37
N VAL A 732 -36.09 0.70 -1.21
CA VAL A 732 -36.33 -0.47 -2.07
C VAL A 732 -35.81 -0.18 -3.48
N GLN A 733 -34.88 -0.99 -4.00
CA GLN A 733 -34.31 -0.76 -5.33
C GLN A 733 -35.34 -0.97 -6.44
N THR A 734 -35.34 -0.13 -7.47
CA THR A 734 -36.12 -0.39 -8.69
C THR A 734 -35.42 -1.51 -9.47
N GLY A 735 -36.15 -2.53 -9.91
CA GLY A 735 -35.55 -3.65 -10.64
C GLY A 735 -36.51 -4.78 -10.97
N PHE A 736 -36.05 -5.73 -11.79
CA PHE A 736 -36.90 -6.81 -12.28
C PHE A 736 -37.19 -7.87 -11.20
N SER A 737 -38.46 -8.25 -11.07
CA SER A 737 -38.87 -9.43 -10.32
C SER A 737 -38.45 -10.71 -11.07
N THR A 738 -38.85 -10.82 -12.34
CA THR A 738 -38.44 -11.89 -13.26
C THR A 738 -37.38 -11.36 -14.23
N LEU A 739 -36.23 -12.03 -14.35
CA LEU A 739 -35.19 -11.60 -15.30
C LEU A 739 -35.58 -11.92 -16.75
N PRO A 740 -35.12 -11.15 -17.75
CA PRO A 740 -35.25 -11.50 -19.16
C PRO A 740 -34.65 -12.87 -19.51
N ASP A 741 -35.23 -13.55 -20.50
CA ASP A 741 -34.70 -14.80 -21.03
C ASP A 741 -33.37 -14.59 -21.77
N ALA A 742 -32.41 -15.51 -21.56
CA ALA A 742 -31.09 -15.42 -22.17
C ALA A 742 -31.18 -15.46 -23.71
N GLY A 743 -30.66 -14.42 -24.36
CA GLY A 743 -30.67 -14.29 -25.82
C GLY A 743 -31.93 -13.65 -26.41
N SER A 744 -32.88 -13.23 -25.57
CA SER A 744 -34.03 -12.42 -26.00
C SER A 744 -33.60 -10.99 -26.38
N GLU A 745 -34.41 -10.32 -27.20
CA GLU A 745 -34.27 -8.87 -27.46
C GLU A 745 -34.27 -8.05 -26.16
N ALA A 746 -35.06 -8.49 -25.17
CA ALA A 746 -35.12 -7.91 -23.84
C ALA A 746 -33.76 -7.99 -23.13
N HIS A 747 -33.13 -9.18 -23.12
CA HIS A 747 -31.77 -9.37 -22.58
C HIS A 747 -30.73 -8.50 -23.31
N PHE A 748 -30.74 -8.47 -24.65
CA PHE A 748 -29.77 -7.67 -25.42
C PHE A 748 -29.92 -6.16 -25.17
N LYS A 749 -31.14 -5.64 -24.96
CA LYS A 749 -31.36 -4.25 -24.55
C LYS A 749 -30.72 -3.95 -23.18
N VAL A 750 -30.81 -4.85 -22.20
CA VAL A 750 -30.15 -4.68 -20.88
C VAL A 750 -28.62 -4.67 -21.02
N LEU A 751 -28.05 -5.57 -21.84
CA LEU A 751 -26.61 -5.57 -22.11
C LEU A 751 -26.15 -4.29 -22.83
N GLY A 752 -26.91 -3.84 -23.83
CA GLY A 752 -26.65 -2.60 -24.56
C GLY A 752 -26.76 -1.35 -23.68
N GLU A 753 -27.68 -1.35 -22.71
CA GLU A 753 -27.81 -0.25 -21.75
C GLU A 753 -26.64 -0.23 -20.75
N TRP A 754 -26.13 -1.37 -20.29
CA TRP A 754 -24.88 -1.38 -19.51
C TRP A 754 -23.70 -0.79 -20.27
N VAL A 755 -23.59 -1.09 -21.58
CA VAL A 755 -22.59 -0.48 -22.47
C VAL A 755 -22.81 1.02 -22.60
N ARG A 756 -24.04 1.49 -22.89
CA ARG A 756 -24.39 2.90 -23.03
C ARG A 756 -24.09 3.68 -21.75
N ALA A 757 -24.58 3.20 -20.62
CA ALA A 757 -24.37 3.82 -19.31
C ALA A 757 -22.89 3.79 -18.87
N CYS A 758 -22.08 2.85 -19.37
CA CYS A 758 -20.62 2.92 -19.20
C CYS A 758 -20.02 4.02 -20.09
N ASP A 759 -20.31 4.03 -21.40
CA ASP A 759 -19.82 5.06 -22.34
C ASP A 759 -20.21 6.49 -21.94
N SER A 760 -21.38 6.72 -21.33
CA SER A 760 -21.83 8.03 -20.88
C SER A 760 -21.27 8.46 -19.51
N THR A 761 -21.22 7.58 -18.52
CA THR A 761 -20.89 7.97 -17.14
C THR A 761 -19.40 7.93 -16.81
N HIS A 762 -18.61 7.05 -17.44
CA HIS A 762 -17.17 6.91 -17.12
C HIS A 762 -16.32 6.31 -18.25
N HIS A 763 -15.22 6.99 -18.58
CA HIS A 763 -14.37 6.66 -19.73
C HIS A 763 -13.46 5.43 -19.47
N CYS A 764 -13.99 4.21 -19.60
CA CYS A 764 -13.19 2.98 -19.57
C CYS A 764 -12.31 2.80 -20.83
N LEU A 765 -12.84 3.16 -22.00
CA LEU A 765 -12.15 3.02 -23.29
C LEU A 765 -11.27 4.25 -23.60
N PRO A 766 -10.21 4.10 -24.41
CA PRO A 766 -9.39 5.22 -24.85
C PRO A 766 -10.14 6.03 -25.93
N LYS A 767 -9.90 7.34 -26.00
CA LYS A 767 -10.54 8.23 -26.99
C LYS A 767 -10.16 7.92 -28.45
N GLN A 768 -9.09 7.17 -28.67
CA GLN A 768 -8.68 6.66 -29.97
C GLN A 768 -8.28 5.19 -29.81
N LEU A 769 -8.76 4.33 -30.70
CA LEU A 769 -8.26 2.96 -30.85
C LEU A 769 -7.00 3.02 -31.71
N GLY A 770 -5.90 2.43 -31.24
CA GLY A 770 -4.60 2.42 -31.93
C GLY A 770 -4.14 1.03 -32.39
N PHE A 771 -4.94 -0.01 -32.14
CA PHE A 771 -4.62 -1.39 -32.45
C PHE A 771 -5.63 -1.97 -33.44
N ILE A 772 -5.14 -2.83 -34.34
CA ILE A 772 -5.94 -3.63 -35.25
C ILE A 772 -5.52 -5.09 -35.01
N PRO A 773 -6.42 -6.00 -34.59
CA PRO A 773 -6.10 -7.43 -34.51
C PRO A 773 -5.62 -7.98 -35.85
N SER A 774 -4.83 -9.06 -35.84
CA SER A 774 -4.31 -9.62 -37.10
C SER A 774 -5.43 -10.22 -37.95
N ARG A 775 -6.40 -10.87 -37.31
CA ARG A 775 -7.65 -11.39 -37.89
C ARG A 775 -8.86 -11.10 -36.98
N LEU A 776 -10.04 -10.96 -37.59
CA LEU A 776 -11.35 -10.87 -36.93
C LEU A 776 -12.39 -11.67 -37.72
N ILE A 777 -13.43 -12.17 -37.06
CA ILE A 777 -14.67 -12.61 -37.72
C ILE A 777 -15.53 -11.37 -37.95
N HIS A 778 -15.85 -11.08 -39.22
CA HIS A 778 -16.82 -10.07 -39.63
C HIS A 778 -18.22 -10.70 -39.73
N ILE A 779 -19.22 -10.00 -39.19
CA ILE A 779 -20.64 -10.36 -39.12
C ILE A 779 -21.42 -9.31 -39.91
N SER A 780 -22.21 -9.72 -40.91
CA SER A 780 -22.95 -8.76 -41.74
C SER A 780 -24.04 -8.02 -40.95
N ARG A 781 -24.12 -6.70 -41.12
CA ARG A 781 -25.17 -5.82 -40.56
C ARG A 781 -26.60 -6.18 -40.99
N THR A 782 -26.75 -6.93 -42.08
CA THR A 782 -28.05 -7.20 -42.72
C THR A 782 -28.42 -8.68 -42.71
N ASP A 783 -27.49 -9.56 -42.35
CA ASP A 783 -27.70 -11.01 -42.25
C ASP A 783 -26.72 -11.61 -41.24
N SER A 784 -27.19 -11.89 -40.02
CA SER A 784 -26.36 -12.48 -38.97
C SER A 784 -26.01 -13.95 -39.21
N ASP A 785 -26.58 -14.62 -40.24
CA ASP A 785 -26.11 -15.92 -40.70
C ASP A 785 -24.94 -15.81 -41.69
N SER A 786 -24.55 -14.61 -42.13
CA SER A 786 -23.40 -14.39 -43.04
C SER A 786 -22.16 -13.91 -42.29
N VAL A 787 -21.16 -14.79 -42.12
CA VAL A 787 -19.88 -14.49 -41.45
C VAL A 787 -18.66 -14.81 -42.32
N ARG A 788 -17.56 -14.07 -42.14
CA ARG A 788 -16.26 -14.38 -42.74
C ARG A 788 -15.07 -13.93 -41.89
N LEU A 789 -13.91 -14.56 -42.08
CA LEU A 789 -12.64 -14.17 -41.48
C LEU A 789 -11.99 -13.05 -42.32
N VAL A 790 -11.62 -11.94 -41.68
CA VAL A 790 -10.98 -10.77 -42.31
C VAL A 790 -9.61 -10.48 -41.68
N GLU A 791 -8.68 -9.92 -42.47
CA GLU A 791 -7.27 -9.74 -42.10
C GLU A 791 -6.81 -8.27 -42.10
N ARG A 792 -5.84 -7.97 -41.21
CA ARG A 792 -5.12 -6.69 -41.15
C ARG A 792 -4.44 -6.39 -42.48
N GLY A 793 -4.70 -5.21 -43.04
CA GLY A 793 -4.15 -4.78 -44.34
C GLY A 793 -4.90 -5.33 -45.56
N GLY A 794 -5.84 -6.26 -45.36
CA GLY A 794 -6.92 -6.55 -46.30
C GLY A 794 -8.10 -5.62 -46.04
N GLU A 795 -9.25 -6.17 -45.64
CA GLU A 795 -10.43 -5.39 -45.26
C GLU A 795 -10.23 -4.59 -43.96
N LEU A 796 -9.40 -5.08 -43.02
CA LEU A 796 -9.08 -4.36 -41.78
C LEU A 796 -7.95 -3.35 -42.01
N THR A 797 -8.30 -2.21 -42.60
CA THR A 797 -7.38 -1.09 -42.88
C THR A 797 -7.28 -0.07 -41.75
N GLN A 798 -8.24 -0.05 -40.82
CA GLN A 798 -8.30 0.87 -39.68
C GLN A 798 -8.78 0.17 -38.39
N PRO A 799 -8.52 0.73 -37.19
CA PRO A 799 -9.06 0.21 -35.93
C PRO A 799 -10.59 0.22 -35.89
N VAL A 800 -11.19 -0.90 -35.49
CA VAL A 800 -12.64 -1.13 -35.41
C VAL A 800 -13.07 -1.48 -33.98
N LYS A 801 -14.35 -1.26 -33.64
CA LYS A 801 -14.95 -1.84 -32.43
C LYS A 801 -15.21 -3.33 -32.68
N TYR A 802 -14.71 -4.20 -31.80
CA TYR A 802 -14.97 -5.64 -31.83
C TYR A 802 -15.22 -6.19 -30.41
N ALA A 803 -15.94 -7.30 -30.32
CA ALA A 803 -16.05 -8.12 -29.12
C ALA A 803 -14.95 -9.20 -29.11
N ALA A 804 -14.48 -9.63 -27.94
CA ALA A 804 -13.58 -10.79 -27.79
C ALA A 804 -14.24 -11.92 -27.00
N LEU A 805 -14.06 -13.18 -27.38
CA LEU A 805 -14.70 -14.33 -26.73
C LEU A 805 -13.76 -15.11 -25.80
N SER A 806 -13.93 -14.94 -24.49
CA SER A 806 -13.34 -15.81 -23.46
C SER A 806 -14.22 -17.04 -23.27
N HIS A 807 -13.69 -18.23 -23.54
CA HIS A 807 -14.46 -19.48 -23.51
C HIS A 807 -13.58 -20.72 -23.24
N ARG A 808 -14.20 -21.91 -23.24
CA ARG A 808 -13.52 -23.22 -23.11
C ARG A 808 -13.71 -24.01 -24.40
N TRP A 809 -12.63 -24.62 -24.89
CA TRP A 809 -12.65 -25.39 -26.13
C TRP A 809 -13.42 -26.73 -26.01
N GLY A 810 -13.50 -27.28 -24.78
CA GLY A 810 -14.17 -28.55 -24.47
C GLY A 810 -13.20 -29.71 -24.24
N THR A 811 -13.74 -30.91 -24.00
CA THR A 811 -12.98 -32.13 -23.62
C THR A 811 -13.25 -33.36 -24.49
N GLY A 812 -14.10 -33.24 -25.52
CA GLY A 812 -14.50 -34.36 -26.38
C GLY A 812 -13.60 -34.55 -27.60
N HIS A 813 -13.47 -35.80 -28.07
CA HIS A 813 -12.74 -36.16 -29.31
C HIS A 813 -13.49 -35.78 -30.62
N GLY A 814 -14.27 -34.71 -30.60
CA GLY A 814 -14.94 -34.18 -31.79
C GLY A 814 -14.02 -33.27 -32.61
N GLU A 815 -14.47 -32.88 -33.80
CA GLU A 815 -13.78 -31.87 -34.61
C GLU A 815 -13.88 -30.50 -33.91
N LEU A 816 -12.74 -30.01 -33.42
CA LEU A 816 -12.63 -28.66 -32.87
C LEU A 816 -12.68 -27.66 -34.03
N PHE A 817 -13.74 -26.84 -34.10
CA PHE A 817 -13.83 -25.76 -35.08
C PHE A 817 -12.71 -24.74 -34.81
N CYS A 818 -11.68 -24.76 -35.65
CA CYS A 818 -10.52 -23.88 -35.54
C CYS A 818 -9.93 -23.60 -36.92
N THR A 819 -9.16 -22.51 -37.01
CA THR A 819 -8.44 -22.14 -38.23
C THR A 819 -7.12 -22.91 -38.31
N ILE A 820 -6.91 -23.56 -39.45
CA ILE A 820 -5.68 -24.25 -39.82
C ILE A 820 -5.28 -23.83 -41.24
N THR A 821 -4.03 -24.08 -41.62
CA THR A 821 -3.48 -23.74 -42.96
C THR A 821 -4.33 -24.27 -44.11
N ALA A 822 -5.05 -25.37 -43.91
CA ALA A 822 -5.91 -26.00 -44.92
C ALA A 822 -7.31 -25.33 -45.10
N ASN A 823 -7.92 -24.75 -44.06
CA ASN A 823 -9.28 -24.21 -44.12
C ASN A 823 -9.36 -22.67 -44.09
N ILE A 824 -8.27 -21.97 -43.79
CA ILE A 824 -8.23 -20.50 -43.67
C ILE A 824 -8.79 -19.79 -44.91
N LYS A 825 -8.63 -20.34 -46.12
CA LYS A 825 -9.19 -19.72 -47.33
C LYS A 825 -10.72 -19.77 -47.34
N GLU A 826 -11.32 -20.92 -47.06
CA GLU A 826 -12.78 -21.10 -47.01
C GLU A 826 -13.41 -20.16 -45.97
N LEU A 827 -12.78 -20.04 -44.80
CA LEU A 827 -13.22 -19.12 -43.74
C LEU A 827 -13.18 -17.65 -44.17
N LYS A 828 -12.28 -17.26 -45.09
CA LYS A 828 -12.16 -15.90 -45.65
C LYS A 828 -13.10 -15.65 -46.82
N ASP A 829 -13.30 -16.64 -47.69
CA ASP A 829 -14.26 -16.59 -48.80
C ASP A 829 -15.71 -16.44 -48.26
N GLY A 830 -16.02 -17.05 -47.11
CA GLY A 830 -17.21 -16.78 -46.29
C GLY A 830 -18.09 -18.01 -46.04
N PHE A 831 -18.75 -18.06 -44.89
CA PHE A 831 -19.51 -19.22 -44.43
C PHE A 831 -20.74 -18.84 -43.58
N LYS A 832 -21.60 -19.82 -43.31
CA LYS A 832 -22.83 -19.62 -42.52
C LYS A 832 -22.54 -19.61 -41.02
N ALA A 833 -23.13 -18.68 -40.27
CA ALA A 833 -23.04 -18.67 -38.81
C ALA A 833 -23.73 -19.90 -38.20
N SER A 834 -24.77 -20.43 -38.86
CA SER A 834 -25.40 -21.72 -38.53
C SER A 834 -24.48 -22.94 -38.66
N ASN A 835 -23.30 -22.82 -39.28
CA ASN A 835 -22.26 -23.86 -39.27
C ASN A 835 -21.32 -23.76 -38.04
N LEU A 836 -21.43 -22.71 -37.22
CA LEU A 836 -20.59 -22.53 -36.03
C LEU A 836 -21.04 -23.44 -34.87
N PRO A 837 -20.10 -23.90 -34.03
CA PRO A 837 -20.41 -24.43 -32.70
C PRO A 837 -21.31 -23.48 -31.90
N LYS A 838 -22.21 -24.04 -31.08
CA LYS A 838 -23.26 -23.26 -30.38
C LYS A 838 -22.73 -22.10 -29.53
N THR A 839 -21.57 -22.25 -28.88
CA THR A 839 -20.89 -21.18 -28.12
C THR A 839 -20.39 -20.03 -29.01
N PHE A 840 -20.02 -20.32 -30.26
CA PHE A 840 -19.61 -19.29 -31.24
C PHE A 840 -20.83 -18.64 -31.91
N LEU A 841 -21.89 -19.40 -32.20
CA LEU A 841 -23.17 -18.87 -32.67
C LEU A 841 -23.81 -17.94 -31.63
N ASP A 842 -23.74 -18.28 -30.33
CA ASP A 842 -24.19 -17.42 -29.23
C ASP A 842 -23.34 -16.13 -29.15
N ALA A 843 -22.02 -16.22 -29.36
CA ALA A 843 -21.14 -15.07 -29.38
C ALA A 843 -21.41 -14.14 -30.58
N VAL A 844 -21.66 -14.67 -31.77
CA VAL A 844 -22.12 -13.90 -32.95
C VAL A 844 -23.45 -13.22 -32.66
N SER A 845 -24.40 -13.94 -32.05
CA SER A 845 -25.73 -13.42 -31.68
C SER A 845 -25.65 -12.25 -30.72
N VAL A 846 -24.82 -12.34 -29.66
CA VAL A 846 -24.58 -11.23 -28.72
C VAL A 846 -23.85 -10.08 -29.39
N THR A 847 -22.83 -10.35 -30.20
CA THR A 847 -22.04 -9.31 -30.88
C THR A 847 -22.92 -8.47 -31.79
N HIS A 848 -23.75 -9.13 -32.61
CA HIS A 848 -24.76 -8.46 -33.43
C HIS A 848 -25.83 -7.75 -32.59
N GLY A 849 -26.32 -8.37 -31.50
CA GLY A 849 -27.28 -7.77 -30.57
C GLY A 849 -26.78 -6.53 -29.82
N LEU A 850 -25.46 -6.36 -29.71
CA LEU A 850 -24.80 -5.15 -29.19
C LEU A 850 -24.47 -4.11 -30.28
N GLY A 851 -24.89 -4.34 -31.53
CA GLY A 851 -24.60 -3.46 -32.66
C GLY A 851 -23.14 -3.48 -33.12
N LEU A 852 -22.43 -4.60 -32.92
CA LEU A 852 -21.05 -4.80 -33.34
C LEU A 852 -20.96 -5.74 -34.55
N GLU A 853 -20.06 -5.42 -35.47
CA GLU A 853 -19.83 -6.17 -36.72
C GLU A 853 -18.64 -7.14 -36.63
N TYR A 854 -17.89 -7.13 -35.53
CA TYR A 854 -16.61 -7.83 -35.43
C TYR A 854 -16.47 -8.62 -34.12
N LEU A 855 -16.03 -9.86 -34.23
CA LEU A 855 -15.79 -10.79 -33.13
C LEU A 855 -14.38 -11.40 -33.24
N TRP A 856 -13.65 -11.46 -32.13
CA TRP A 856 -12.39 -12.17 -32.01
C TRP A 856 -12.57 -13.46 -31.19
N VAL A 857 -12.05 -14.58 -31.69
CA VAL A 857 -12.07 -15.90 -31.04
C VAL A 857 -10.70 -16.55 -31.24
N ASP A 858 -10.05 -17.01 -30.17
CA ASP A 858 -8.66 -17.52 -30.20
C ASP A 858 -8.45 -18.65 -31.22
N SER A 859 -9.34 -19.65 -31.22
CA SER A 859 -9.33 -20.82 -32.10
C SER A 859 -9.58 -20.49 -33.57
N VAL A 860 -10.18 -19.34 -33.89
CA VAL A 860 -10.53 -18.94 -35.28
C VAL A 860 -9.64 -17.82 -35.80
N CYS A 861 -9.15 -16.93 -34.93
CA CYS A 861 -8.31 -15.79 -35.30
C CYS A 861 -6.80 -16.09 -35.22
N ILE A 862 -6.41 -17.28 -34.73
CA ILE A 862 -5.03 -17.78 -34.70
C ILE A 862 -4.97 -19.10 -35.49
N ILE A 863 -3.91 -19.31 -36.28
CA ILE A 863 -3.71 -20.52 -37.09
C ILE A 863 -3.09 -21.61 -36.20
N GLN A 864 -3.83 -22.68 -35.92
CA GLN A 864 -3.47 -23.64 -34.85
C GLN A 864 -2.38 -24.65 -35.22
N ASP A 865 -2.10 -24.83 -36.50
CA ASP A 865 -1.04 -25.70 -37.03
C ASP A 865 0.22 -24.93 -37.47
N ASP A 866 0.21 -23.59 -37.42
CA ASP A 866 1.37 -22.74 -37.69
C ASP A 866 1.99 -22.25 -36.36
N SER A 867 3.22 -22.69 -36.08
CA SER A 867 3.92 -22.32 -34.85
C SER A 867 4.41 -20.88 -34.82
N GLU A 868 4.61 -20.22 -35.97
CA GLU A 868 5.08 -18.83 -36.01
C GLU A 868 3.90 -17.86 -35.92
N ASP A 869 2.77 -18.15 -36.56
CA ASP A 869 1.51 -17.42 -36.33
C ASP A 869 1.11 -17.48 -34.85
N TRP A 870 1.15 -18.67 -34.23
CA TRP A 870 0.93 -18.83 -32.80
C TRP A 870 1.94 -18.05 -31.93
N ASN A 871 3.23 -18.05 -32.29
CA ASN A 871 4.26 -17.27 -31.62
C ASN A 871 4.04 -15.76 -31.72
N ILE A 872 3.35 -15.27 -32.75
CA ILE A 872 3.02 -13.85 -32.94
C ILE A 872 1.76 -13.50 -32.16
N GLU A 873 0.66 -14.21 -32.39
CA GLU A 873 -0.64 -13.88 -31.80
C GLU A 873 -0.68 -14.07 -30.28
N SER A 874 0.01 -15.09 -29.74
CA SER A 874 0.15 -15.28 -28.28
C SER A 874 0.79 -14.07 -27.57
N LYS A 875 1.67 -13.33 -28.24
CA LYS A 875 2.26 -12.07 -27.75
C LYS A 875 1.31 -10.88 -27.90
N LEU A 876 0.39 -10.93 -28.87
CA LEU A 876 -0.63 -9.89 -29.10
C LEU A 876 -1.87 -10.02 -28.21
N MET A 877 -2.07 -11.15 -27.50
CA MET A 877 -3.17 -11.38 -26.55
C MET A 877 -3.45 -10.18 -25.63
N GLU A 878 -2.42 -9.53 -25.08
CA GLU A 878 -2.58 -8.32 -24.26
C GLU A 878 -3.28 -7.18 -25.03
N GLN A 879 -2.85 -6.93 -26.28
CA GLN A 879 -3.35 -5.85 -27.10
C GLN A 879 -4.75 -6.15 -27.63
N VAL A 880 -5.05 -7.43 -27.90
CA VAL A 880 -6.39 -7.90 -28.27
C VAL A 880 -7.41 -7.63 -27.16
N PHE A 881 -7.19 -8.14 -25.94
CA PHE A 881 -8.18 -7.99 -24.87
C PHE A 881 -8.25 -6.55 -24.32
N SER A 882 -7.12 -5.81 -24.27
CA SER A 882 -7.13 -4.40 -23.82
C SER A 882 -7.51 -3.35 -24.87
N SER A 883 -7.82 -3.79 -26.11
CA SER A 883 -8.39 -2.95 -27.17
C SER A 883 -9.81 -3.37 -27.62
N ALA A 884 -10.30 -4.52 -27.15
CA ALA A 884 -11.69 -4.94 -27.39
C ALA A 884 -12.69 -3.91 -26.80
N TYR A 885 -13.82 -3.73 -27.47
CA TYR A 885 -14.89 -2.84 -27.00
C TYR A 885 -15.60 -3.43 -25.77
N CYS A 886 -15.77 -4.75 -25.76
CA CYS A 886 -16.09 -5.57 -24.60
C CYS A 886 -15.61 -7.02 -24.82
N THR A 887 -15.47 -7.76 -23.73
CA THR A 887 -15.21 -9.21 -23.75
C THR A 887 -16.46 -9.97 -23.35
N LEU A 888 -16.80 -11.01 -24.09
CA LEU A 888 -17.88 -11.95 -23.80
C LEU A 888 -17.25 -13.16 -23.11
N ALA A 889 -17.65 -13.44 -21.87
CA ALA A 889 -17.12 -14.54 -21.08
C ALA A 889 -18.20 -15.61 -20.90
N ALA A 890 -18.03 -16.74 -21.60
CA ALA A 890 -18.96 -17.86 -21.64
C ALA A 890 -18.82 -18.77 -20.40
N SER A 891 -18.98 -18.19 -19.19
CA SER A 891 -18.67 -18.86 -17.92
C SER A 891 -19.49 -20.12 -17.64
N CYS A 892 -20.73 -20.21 -18.14
CA CYS A 892 -21.58 -21.40 -18.06
C CYS A 892 -21.43 -22.39 -19.24
N ALA A 893 -20.46 -22.17 -20.14
CA ALA A 893 -20.14 -23.08 -21.25
C ALA A 893 -19.00 -24.04 -20.87
N SER A 894 -19.27 -25.33 -20.94
CA SER A 894 -18.28 -26.41 -20.76
C SER A 894 -17.39 -26.63 -21.97
N GLY A 895 -17.82 -26.21 -23.17
CA GLY A 895 -17.11 -26.36 -24.43
C GLY A 895 -17.69 -25.51 -25.57
N THR A 896 -17.17 -25.64 -26.78
CA THR A 896 -17.63 -24.91 -27.97
C THR A 896 -19.04 -25.27 -28.44
N ASN A 897 -19.50 -26.49 -28.18
CA ASN A 897 -20.82 -26.98 -28.61
C ASN A 897 -21.94 -26.82 -27.56
N ASP A 898 -21.65 -26.22 -26.41
CA ASP A 898 -22.56 -26.17 -25.25
C ASP A 898 -23.45 -24.91 -25.24
N GLY A 899 -22.96 -23.80 -25.79
CA GLY A 899 -23.63 -22.51 -25.70
C GLY A 899 -23.49 -21.85 -24.33
N PHE A 900 -23.96 -20.61 -24.24
CA PHE A 900 -24.08 -19.84 -23.00
C PHE A 900 -25.38 -19.03 -22.90
N LEU A 901 -26.14 -18.88 -24.01
CA LEU A 901 -27.51 -18.36 -23.99
C LEU A 901 -28.49 -19.50 -23.65
N LYS A 902 -28.27 -20.12 -22.50
CA LYS A 902 -29.05 -21.26 -21.98
C LYS A 902 -30.30 -20.78 -21.23
N ALA A 903 -31.34 -21.61 -21.18
CA ALA A 903 -32.49 -21.38 -20.30
C ALA A 903 -32.04 -21.32 -18.83
N ARG A 904 -32.42 -20.25 -18.13
CA ARG A 904 -32.00 -19.96 -16.75
C ARG A 904 -32.99 -20.55 -15.72
N PRO A 905 -32.54 -20.94 -14.52
CA PRO A 905 -33.46 -21.27 -13.42
C PRO A 905 -34.35 -20.08 -13.05
N GLN A 906 -35.67 -20.29 -12.92
CA GLN A 906 -36.58 -19.21 -12.56
C GLN A 906 -36.31 -18.71 -11.13
N ARG A 907 -35.93 -17.43 -11.00
CA ARG A 907 -35.76 -16.72 -9.72
C ARG A 907 -37.06 -16.73 -8.93
N ARG A 908 -37.03 -17.15 -7.66
CA ARG A 908 -38.23 -17.15 -6.81
C ARG A 908 -38.52 -15.75 -6.31
N CYS A 909 -39.71 -15.24 -6.59
CA CYS A 909 -40.21 -13.97 -6.08
C CYS A 909 -41.65 -14.11 -5.56
N ILE A 910 -42.02 -13.28 -4.60
CA ILE A 910 -43.41 -13.10 -4.15
C ILE A 910 -43.72 -11.60 -4.07
N PRO A 911 -44.94 -11.16 -4.46
CA PRO A 911 -45.37 -9.78 -4.25
C PRO A 911 -45.75 -9.55 -2.78
N MET A 912 -45.46 -8.36 -2.29
CA MET A 912 -45.73 -7.86 -0.96
C MET A 912 -46.32 -6.45 -1.08
N THR A 913 -47.13 -6.02 -0.11
CA THR A 913 -47.88 -4.74 -0.21
C THR A 913 -47.48 -3.74 0.87
N PHE A 914 -47.39 -2.47 0.51
CA PHE A 914 -47.29 -1.33 1.43
C PHE A 914 -48.36 -0.29 1.07
N GLY A 915 -49.42 -0.17 1.88
CA GLY A 915 -50.63 0.51 1.42
C GLY A 915 -51.12 -0.12 0.11
N ASP A 916 -51.35 0.72 -0.90
CA ASP A 916 -51.70 0.29 -2.26
C ASP A 916 -50.47 -0.06 -3.14
N ALA A 917 -49.25 0.26 -2.70
CA ALA A 917 -48.02 -0.06 -3.43
C ALA A 917 -47.68 -1.54 -3.37
N THR A 918 -47.14 -2.09 -4.47
CA THR A 918 -46.63 -3.48 -4.53
C THR A 918 -45.12 -3.49 -4.76
N TYR A 919 -44.40 -4.17 -3.88
CA TYR A 919 -42.98 -4.48 -4.02
C TYR A 919 -42.78 -6.00 -3.97
N TYR A 920 -41.60 -6.49 -4.34
CA TYR A 920 -41.33 -7.92 -4.47
C TYR A 920 -40.23 -8.35 -3.50
N ALA A 921 -40.46 -9.46 -2.81
CA ALA A 921 -39.43 -10.18 -2.08
C ALA A 921 -38.91 -11.32 -2.96
N CYS A 922 -37.64 -11.23 -3.37
CA CYS A 922 -37.01 -12.09 -4.36
C CYS A 922 -35.75 -12.77 -3.84
N GLU A 923 -35.50 -13.99 -4.30
CA GLU A 923 -34.26 -14.74 -4.08
C GLU A 923 -33.02 -13.91 -4.49
N ASN A 924 -32.04 -13.82 -3.59
CA ASN A 924 -30.76 -13.15 -3.89
C ASN A 924 -29.84 -14.08 -4.70
N ILE A 925 -29.90 -13.91 -6.02
CA ILE A 925 -29.04 -14.59 -7.01
C ILE A 925 -27.75 -13.82 -7.33
N ASP A 926 -27.47 -12.75 -6.58
CA ASP A 926 -26.33 -11.87 -6.76
C ASP A 926 -25.14 -12.39 -5.94
N ASP A 927 -24.28 -13.22 -6.58
CA ASP A 927 -23.04 -13.77 -6.02
C ASP A 927 -21.97 -13.90 -7.12
N PHE A 928 -21.37 -12.76 -7.50
CA PHE A 928 -20.29 -12.73 -8.48
C PHE A 928 -19.05 -13.54 -8.04
N GLY A 929 -18.79 -13.63 -6.73
CA GLY A 929 -17.64 -14.38 -6.19
C GLY A 929 -17.75 -15.88 -6.42
N THR A 930 -18.96 -16.46 -6.34
CA THR A 930 -19.19 -17.87 -6.69
C THR A 930 -19.41 -18.05 -8.19
N HIS A 931 -20.23 -17.20 -8.82
CA HIS A 931 -20.61 -17.39 -10.22
C HIS A 931 -19.51 -17.01 -11.24
N VAL A 932 -18.54 -16.15 -10.87
CA VAL A 932 -17.45 -15.72 -11.76
C VAL A 932 -16.08 -16.09 -11.18
N ASP A 933 -15.68 -15.58 -10.02
CA ASP A 933 -14.30 -15.79 -9.51
C ASP A 933 -13.96 -17.28 -9.27
N GLN A 934 -14.96 -18.11 -8.95
CA GLN A 934 -14.81 -19.57 -8.75
C GLN A 934 -15.18 -20.42 -9.99
N SER A 935 -15.74 -19.83 -11.05
CA SER A 935 -16.23 -20.53 -12.25
C SER A 935 -15.17 -21.36 -12.97
N GLU A 936 -15.56 -22.47 -13.63
CA GLU A 936 -14.63 -23.34 -14.36
C GLU A 936 -13.86 -22.62 -15.48
N LEU A 937 -14.38 -21.51 -15.99
CA LEU A 937 -13.68 -20.63 -16.94
C LEU A 937 -12.53 -19.88 -16.24
N ASN A 938 -12.78 -19.22 -15.10
CA ASN A 938 -11.78 -18.49 -14.34
C ASN A 938 -10.73 -19.38 -13.64
N GLN A 939 -10.92 -20.71 -13.59
CA GLN A 939 -9.87 -21.65 -13.15
C GLN A 939 -8.72 -21.81 -14.17
N ARG A 940 -8.78 -21.20 -15.37
CA ARG A 940 -7.72 -21.27 -16.40
C ARG A 940 -6.74 -20.09 -16.30
N GLY A 941 -5.44 -20.35 -16.43
CA GLY A 941 -4.40 -19.32 -16.31
C GLY A 941 -4.55 -18.16 -17.31
N TRP A 942 -4.79 -18.50 -18.58
CA TRP A 942 -5.04 -17.53 -19.65
C TRP A 942 -6.26 -16.62 -19.36
N VAL A 943 -7.34 -17.17 -18.77
CA VAL A 943 -8.57 -16.39 -18.50
C VAL A 943 -8.34 -15.28 -17.49
N MET A 944 -7.40 -15.43 -16.54
CA MET A 944 -7.03 -14.33 -15.65
C MET A 944 -6.37 -13.17 -16.42
N GLN A 945 -5.59 -13.46 -17.47
CA GLN A 945 -5.05 -12.43 -18.36
C GLN A 945 -6.16 -11.81 -19.22
N GLU A 946 -7.02 -12.63 -19.83
CA GLU A 946 -8.15 -12.19 -20.65
C GLU A 946 -9.04 -11.22 -19.85
N ARG A 947 -9.46 -11.60 -18.64
CA ARG A 947 -10.27 -10.78 -17.73
C ARG A 947 -9.55 -9.49 -17.33
N ALA A 948 -8.36 -9.59 -16.76
CA ALA A 948 -7.71 -8.42 -16.15
C ALA A 948 -7.16 -7.42 -17.18
N LEU A 949 -7.07 -7.79 -18.45
CA LEU A 949 -6.75 -6.84 -19.53
C LEU A 949 -8.00 -6.33 -20.26
N SER A 950 -9.14 -7.01 -20.12
CA SER A 950 -10.44 -6.54 -20.63
C SER A 950 -10.95 -5.34 -19.83
N ARG A 951 -11.25 -4.23 -20.51
CA ARG A 951 -11.74 -3.02 -19.82
C ARG A 951 -13.22 -3.10 -19.39
N ARG A 952 -13.93 -4.03 -20.02
CA ARG A 952 -15.38 -4.26 -20.00
C ARG A 952 -15.62 -5.74 -20.29
N THR A 953 -16.28 -6.46 -19.39
CA THR A 953 -16.56 -7.90 -19.57
C THR A 953 -18.02 -8.21 -19.25
N ILE A 954 -18.71 -8.88 -20.17
CA ILE A 954 -20.03 -9.47 -19.94
C ILE A 954 -19.83 -10.95 -19.62
N TYR A 955 -20.16 -11.36 -18.39
CA TYR A 955 -20.17 -12.77 -18.00
C TYR A 955 -21.55 -13.37 -18.18
N PHE A 956 -21.61 -14.50 -18.88
CA PHE A 956 -22.81 -15.33 -18.99
C PHE A 956 -22.66 -16.52 -18.03
N VAL A 957 -23.42 -16.49 -16.93
CA VAL A 957 -23.43 -17.55 -15.91
C VAL A 957 -24.78 -18.28 -15.93
N GLU A 958 -24.93 -19.34 -15.15
CA GLU A 958 -26.13 -20.20 -15.19
C GLU A 958 -27.43 -19.46 -14.79
N ASN A 959 -27.32 -18.50 -13.86
CA ASN A 959 -28.48 -17.86 -13.22
C ASN A 959 -28.81 -16.45 -13.75
N GLN A 960 -27.81 -15.72 -14.29
CA GLN A 960 -27.95 -14.36 -14.80
C GLN A 960 -26.76 -13.97 -15.70
N SER A 961 -26.73 -12.72 -16.16
CA SER A 961 -25.54 -12.06 -16.73
C SER A 961 -24.94 -11.05 -15.74
N TYR A 962 -23.62 -10.81 -15.83
CA TYR A 962 -22.94 -9.73 -15.10
C TYR A 962 -22.16 -8.82 -16.06
N TRP A 963 -22.06 -7.54 -15.73
CA TRP A 963 -21.15 -6.59 -16.39
C TRP A 963 -20.07 -6.13 -15.41
N GLU A 964 -18.80 -6.39 -15.71
CA GLU A 964 -17.64 -5.89 -14.95
C GLU A 964 -16.91 -4.81 -15.75
N CYS A 965 -16.57 -3.70 -15.08
CA CYS A 965 -15.78 -2.60 -15.64
C CYS A 965 -15.12 -1.80 -14.51
N GLY A 966 -14.32 -0.79 -14.85
CA GLY A 966 -13.70 0.11 -13.86
C GLY A 966 -14.68 0.88 -12.96
N GLY A 967 -15.99 0.90 -13.28
CA GLY A 967 -17.06 1.42 -12.44
C GLY A 967 -17.67 0.43 -11.44
N GLY A 968 -17.18 -0.83 -11.41
CA GLY A 968 -17.69 -1.94 -10.58
C GLY A 968 -18.41 -3.02 -11.39
N VAL A 969 -19.07 -3.93 -10.67
CA VAL A 969 -19.90 -5.01 -11.23
C VAL A 969 -21.39 -4.60 -11.22
N ARG A 970 -22.14 -4.92 -12.27
CA ARG A 970 -23.60 -4.81 -12.37
C ARG A 970 -24.24 -6.19 -12.58
N CYS A 971 -25.46 -6.35 -12.07
CA CYS A 971 -26.27 -7.57 -12.09
C CYS A 971 -27.59 -7.33 -12.84
N GLU A 972 -28.21 -8.34 -13.46
CA GLU A 972 -29.51 -8.19 -14.14
C GLU A 972 -30.65 -7.81 -13.17
N THR A 973 -30.44 -7.99 -11.86
CA THR A 973 -31.32 -7.58 -10.76
C THR A 973 -31.35 -6.06 -10.49
N MET A 974 -30.61 -5.26 -11.26
CA MET A 974 -30.31 -3.83 -11.02
C MET A 974 -29.53 -3.57 -9.73
N THR A 975 -28.84 -4.61 -9.24
CA THR A 975 -27.86 -4.53 -8.17
C THR A 975 -26.48 -4.15 -8.73
N LYS A 976 -25.76 -3.31 -7.99
CA LYS A 976 -24.34 -3.00 -8.20
C LYS A 976 -23.49 -3.62 -7.10
N MET A 977 -22.40 -4.27 -7.49
CA MET A 977 -21.49 -5.00 -6.61
C MET A 977 -20.05 -4.45 -6.68
N ASN A 978 -19.35 -4.42 -5.54
CA ASN A 978 -17.94 -4.00 -5.46
C ASN A 978 -17.17 -4.79 -4.40
N ASN A 979 -15.96 -5.24 -4.73
CA ASN A 979 -15.00 -5.92 -3.85
C ASN A 979 -13.58 -5.45 -4.21
N ARG A 980 -12.73 -5.15 -3.22
CA ARG A 980 -11.38 -4.58 -3.45
C ARG A 980 -10.42 -5.51 -4.22
N LYS A 981 -10.58 -6.83 -4.13
CA LYS A 981 -9.77 -7.82 -4.85
C LYS A 981 -10.29 -8.12 -6.26
N ALA A 982 -11.59 -8.00 -6.47
CA ALA A 982 -12.23 -8.12 -7.78
C ALA A 982 -11.98 -6.87 -8.61
N SER A 983 -12.26 -5.68 -8.07
CA SER A 983 -12.03 -4.37 -8.70
C SER A 983 -10.55 -4.03 -8.97
N PHE A 984 -9.62 -4.84 -8.46
CA PHE A 984 -8.21 -4.80 -8.89
C PHE A 984 -7.98 -5.53 -10.23
N LEU A 985 -8.72 -6.59 -10.54
CA LEU A 985 -8.71 -7.25 -11.85
C LEU A 985 -9.62 -6.51 -12.84
N GLY A 986 -10.83 -6.11 -12.42
CA GLY A 986 -11.79 -5.32 -13.21
C GLY A 986 -11.40 -3.85 -13.45
N ASP A 987 -10.12 -3.51 -13.29
CA ASP A 987 -9.60 -2.16 -13.54
C ASP A 987 -9.51 -1.89 -15.05
N ALA A 988 -10.31 -0.93 -15.52
CA ALA A 988 -10.38 -0.56 -16.94
C ALA A 988 -9.04 -0.09 -17.56
N ASN A 989 -8.01 0.18 -16.74
CA ASN A 989 -6.63 0.29 -17.21
C ASN A 989 -5.67 -0.43 -16.26
N PHE A 990 -5.90 -1.73 -16.04
CA PHE A 990 -5.15 -2.58 -15.12
C PHE A 990 -3.63 -2.36 -15.11
N PRO A 991 -2.98 -2.23 -13.93
CA PRO A 991 -3.53 -1.98 -12.59
C PRO A 991 -3.41 -0.50 -12.17
N HIS A 992 -3.77 0.47 -13.02
CA HIS A 992 -3.61 1.91 -12.76
C HIS A 992 -4.26 2.39 -11.45
N SER A 993 -5.39 1.80 -11.05
CA SER A 993 -6.00 2.03 -9.72
C SER A 993 -5.01 1.83 -8.57
N ALA A 994 -4.07 0.88 -8.72
CA ALA A 994 -3.07 0.56 -7.71
C ALA A 994 -2.01 1.65 -7.52
N GLU A 995 -1.82 2.58 -8.45
CA GLU A 995 -0.89 3.72 -8.29
C GLU A 995 -1.21 4.54 -7.03
N LYS A 996 -2.51 4.65 -6.72
CA LYS A 996 -3.08 5.47 -5.64
C LYS A 996 -2.85 4.87 -4.25
N TYR A 997 -2.44 3.60 -4.16
CA TYR A 997 -2.25 2.92 -2.87
C TYR A 997 -0.83 3.05 -2.29
N VAL A 998 -0.75 2.98 -0.96
CA VAL A 998 0.50 2.97 -0.20
C VAL A 998 1.32 1.70 -0.46
N LYS A 999 2.63 1.75 -0.16
CA LYS A 999 3.62 0.69 -0.45
C LYS A 999 3.16 -0.71 0.00
N GLY A 1000 2.58 -0.83 1.20
CA GLY A 1000 2.13 -2.11 1.76
C GLY A 1000 1.06 -2.78 0.88
N LEU A 1001 0.02 -2.03 0.51
CA LEU A 1001 -1.06 -2.53 -0.35
C LEU A 1001 -0.54 -2.89 -1.76
N LYS A 1002 0.37 -2.10 -2.34
CA LYS A 1002 1.01 -2.45 -3.64
C LYS A 1002 1.71 -3.82 -3.59
N ILE A 1003 2.33 -4.16 -2.46
CA ILE A 1003 2.94 -5.48 -2.23
C ILE A 1003 1.85 -6.54 -2.08
N GLU A 1004 0.82 -6.32 -1.26
CA GLU A 1004 -0.29 -7.26 -1.10
C GLU A 1004 -1.00 -7.55 -2.43
N PHE A 1005 -1.20 -6.56 -3.30
CA PHE A 1005 -1.86 -6.74 -4.60
C PHE A 1005 -1.09 -7.66 -5.57
N PHE A 1006 0.23 -7.47 -5.73
CA PHE A 1006 0.99 -8.37 -6.63
C PHE A 1006 1.18 -9.76 -6.03
N GLN A 1007 1.33 -9.86 -4.70
CA GLN A 1007 1.43 -11.15 -4.02
C GLN A 1007 0.11 -11.92 -4.11
N ASP A 1008 -1.04 -11.27 -3.88
CA ASP A 1008 -2.38 -11.84 -4.05
C ASP A 1008 -2.66 -12.26 -5.50
N LEU A 1009 -2.23 -11.46 -6.50
CA LEU A 1009 -2.31 -11.83 -7.91
C LEU A 1009 -1.51 -13.11 -8.22
N TYR A 1010 -0.23 -13.17 -7.84
CA TYR A 1010 0.60 -14.35 -8.12
C TYR A 1010 0.15 -15.59 -7.32
N VAL A 1011 -0.35 -15.42 -6.09
CA VAL A 1011 -0.97 -16.50 -5.31
C VAL A 1011 -2.25 -17.00 -5.98
N ARG A 1012 -3.11 -16.12 -6.52
CA ARG A 1012 -4.28 -16.53 -7.30
C ARG A 1012 -3.85 -17.24 -8.59
N TYR A 1013 -2.95 -16.64 -9.38
CA TYR A 1013 -2.49 -17.18 -10.66
C TYR A 1013 -1.83 -18.56 -10.54
N SER A 1014 -1.00 -18.78 -9.51
CA SER A 1014 -0.29 -20.06 -9.29
C SER A 1014 -1.21 -21.29 -9.14
N LYS A 1015 -2.48 -21.06 -8.80
CA LYS A 1015 -3.51 -22.10 -8.59
C LYS A 1015 -4.27 -22.45 -9.87
N LEU A 1016 -4.10 -21.66 -10.94
CA LEU A 1016 -4.86 -21.79 -12.17
C LEU A 1016 -4.29 -22.89 -13.07
N ALA A 1017 -5.18 -23.64 -13.72
CA ALA A 1017 -4.80 -24.68 -14.67
C ALA A 1017 -4.31 -24.08 -16.00
N LEU A 1018 -3.23 -24.64 -16.53
CA LEU A 1018 -2.70 -24.38 -17.87
C LEU A 1018 -2.68 -25.69 -18.66
N SER A 1019 -2.90 -25.63 -19.97
CA SER A 1019 -2.86 -26.82 -20.84
C SER A 1019 -1.49 -27.48 -20.82
N PHE A 1020 -0.43 -26.67 -20.79
CA PHE A 1020 0.93 -27.10 -20.48
C PHE A 1020 1.50 -26.17 -19.40
N ALA A 1021 2.09 -26.73 -18.34
CA ALA A 1021 2.65 -25.93 -17.25
C ALA A 1021 3.81 -25.02 -17.72
N SER A 1022 4.49 -25.40 -18.80
CA SER A 1022 5.50 -24.62 -19.53
C SER A 1022 5.05 -23.22 -19.96
N ASP A 1023 3.75 -23.02 -20.13
CA ASP A 1023 3.19 -21.79 -20.69
C ASP A 1023 3.07 -20.70 -19.61
N ARG A 1024 3.24 -21.08 -18.32
CA ARG A 1024 3.12 -20.23 -17.12
C ARG A 1024 3.81 -18.86 -17.23
N PRO A 1025 5.10 -18.74 -17.64
CA PRO A 1025 5.75 -17.44 -17.81
C PRO A 1025 5.26 -16.62 -19.02
N VAL A 1026 4.63 -17.24 -20.03
CA VAL A 1026 4.08 -16.55 -21.20
C VAL A 1026 2.65 -16.06 -20.90
N ALA A 1027 1.81 -16.94 -20.37
CA ALA A 1027 0.39 -16.70 -20.08
C ALA A 1027 0.12 -15.68 -18.96
N ILE A 1028 1.14 -15.29 -18.19
CA ILE A 1028 1.07 -14.18 -17.23
C ILE A 1028 1.76 -12.90 -17.73
N LYS A 1029 2.45 -12.94 -18.88
CA LYS A 1029 3.45 -11.93 -19.23
C LYS A 1029 2.87 -10.53 -19.39
N GLY A 1030 1.66 -10.39 -19.93
CA GLY A 1030 0.97 -9.10 -20.02
C GLY A 1030 0.62 -8.51 -18.65
N LEU A 1031 0.23 -9.34 -17.68
CA LEU A 1031 -0.07 -8.89 -16.31
C LEU A 1031 1.19 -8.43 -15.58
N GLU A 1032 2.30 -9.17 -15.76
CA GLU A 1032 3.62 -8.73 -15.28
C GLU A 1032 4.04 -7.40 -15.92
N ASN A 1033 3.97 -7.28 -17.25
CA ASN A 1033 4.36 -6.05 -17.96
C ASN A 1033 3.57 -4.83 -17.46
N ARG A 1034 2.25 -4.97 -17.25
CA ARG A 1034 1.40 -3.90 -16.72
C ARG A 1034 1.77 -3.53 -15.29
N LEU A 1035 1.98 -4.50 -14.40
CA LEU A 1035 2.47 -4.24 -13.03
C LEU A 1035 3.80 -3.47 -13.03
N LEU A 1036 4.76 -3.89 -13.85
CA LEU A 1036 6.08 -3.27 -13.95
C LEU A 1036 6.00 -1.82 -14.45
N SER A 1037 5.22 -1.58 -15.51
CA SER A 1037 4.94 -0.24 -16.03
C SER A 1037 4.31 0.66 -14.96
N THR A 1038 3.22 0.21 -14.34
CA THR A 1038 2.47 0.98 -13.34
C THR A 1038 3.25 1.22 -12.05
N PHE A 1039 4.12 0.30 -11.64
CA PHE A 1039 5.02 0.51 -10.50
C PHE A 1039 6.31 1.27 -10.86
N LYS A 1040 6.49 1.64 -12.14
CA LYS A 1040 7.66 2.34 -12.71
C LYS A 1040 8.96 1.62 -12.35
N THR A 1041 9.08 0.35 -12.72
CA THR A 1041 10.19 -0.53 -12.33
C THR A 1041 10.42 -1.67 -13.35
N THR A 1042 11.59 -2.30 -13.29
CA THR A 1042 11.98 -3.47 -14.10
C THR A 1042 11.65 -4.79 -13.38
N GLY A 1043 11.65 -5.89 -14.14
CA GLY A 1043 11.34 -7.21 -13.60
C GLY A 1043 11.15 -8.28 -14.69
N ARG A 1044 11.12 -9.54 -14.26
CA ARG A 1044 10.86 -10.72 -15.11
C ARG A 1044 10.57 -11.94 -14.21
N TYR A 1045 9.79 -12.90 -14.71
CA TYR A 1045 9.49 -14.17 -14.03
C TYR A 1045 8.96 -13.99 -12.58
N GLY A 1046 8.07 -13.03 -12.37
CA GLY A 1046 7.47 -12.71 -11.07
C GLY A 1046 8.36 -11.85 -10.15
N LEU A 1047 9.58 -11.55 -10.55
CA LEU A 1047 10.46 -10.60 -9.86
C LEU A 1047 10.05 -9.17 -10.22
N ILE A 1048 9.86 -8.32 -9.21
CA ILE A 1048 9.59 -6.88 -9.36
C ILE A 1048 10.72 -6.17 -8.64
N GLU A 1049 11.62 -5.49 -9.36
CA GLU A 1049 12.91 -5.04 -8.81
C GLU A 1049 12.75 -4.07 -7.63
N ARG A 1050 11.81 -3.12 -7.72
CA ARG A 1050 11.43 -2.20 -6.62
C ARG A 1050 10.98 -2.91 -5.34
N TYR A 1051 10.62 -4.20 -5.43
CA TYR A 1051 10.17 -5.08 -4.36
C TYR A 1051 10.95 -6.41 -4.33
N LEU A 1052 12.21 -6.44 -4.81
CA LEU A 1052 13.06 -7.63 -4.99
C LEU A 1052 12.91 -8.68 -3.87
N HIS A 1053 13.19 -8.31 -2.63
CA HIS A 1053 13.10 -9.21 -1.47
C HIS A 1053 11.68 -9.72 -1.20
N ARG A 1054 10.66 -8.90 -1.47
CA ARG A 1054 9.24 -9.28 -1.31
C ARG A 1054 8.76 -10.21 -2.41
N SER A 1055 9.32 -10.11 -3.62
CA SER A 1055 9.09 -11.08 -4.70
C SER A 1055 9.67 -12.45 -4.36
N LEU A 1056 10.85 -12.50 -3.72
CA LEU A 1056 11.54 -13.74 -3.34
C LEU A 1056 10.93 -14.47 -2.12
N LEU A 1057 10.04 -13.82 -1.35
CA LEU A 1057 9.38 -14.42 -0.17
C LEU A 1057 8.24 -15.40 -0.48
N TRP A 1058 8.08 -15.83 -1.74
CA TRP A 1058 7.13 -16.88 -2.07
C TRP A 1058 7.54 -18.21 -1.41
N LYS A 1059 6.55 -19.01 -1.03
CA LYS A 1059 6.69 -20.37 -0.48
C LYS A 1059 5.67 -21.30 -1.13
N ARG A 1060 5.90 -22.61 -1.06
CA ARG A 1060 4.89 -23.61 -1.39
C ARG A 1060 3.59 -23.38 -0.59
N GLY A 1061 2.44 -23.39 -1.29
CA GLY A 1061 1.11 -23.11 -0.74
C GLY A 1061 0.22 -24.34 -0.52
N GLY A 1062 0.66 -25.53 -0.95
CA GLY A 1062 -0.05 -26.80 -0.76
C GLY A 1062 0.90 -27.96 -0.43
N GLU A 1063 0.42 -29.21 -0.48
CA GLU A 1063 1.25 -30.38 -0.17
C GLU A 1063 2.41 -30.59 -1.16
N THR A 1064 2.19 -30.27 -2.44
CA THR A 1064 3.20 -30.43 -3.50
C THR A 1064 3.41 -29.14 -4.30
N LEU A 1065 4.66 -28.94 -4.69
CA LEU A 1065 5.12 -28.05 -5.76
C LEU A 1065 6.17 -28.87 -6.54
N ARG A 1066 6.31 -28.68 -7.85
CA ARG A 1066 7.22 -29.50 -8.70
C ARG A 1066 7.83 -28.69 -9.84
N ARG A 1067 9.13 -28.80 -10.08
CA ARG A 1067 9.83 -28.06 -11.13
C ARG A 1067 9.33 -28.48 -12.52
N ILE A 1068 9.08 -27.48 -13.37
CA ILE A 1068 8.58 -27.67 -14.73
C ILE A 1068 9.76 -28.01 -15.65
N ALA A 1069 9.62 -29.07 -16.45
CA ALA A 1069 10.64 -29.45 -17.43
C ALA A 1069 10.79 -28.36 -18.52
N PRO A 1070 12.01 -27.88 -18.83
CA PRO A 1070 12.21 -26.84 -19.83
C PRO A 1070 11.72 -27.29 -21.21
N THR A 1071 10.75 -26.55 -21.77
CA THR A 1071 10.17 -26.86 -23.09
C THR A 1071 9.92 -25.58 -23.87
N ARG A 1072 10.58 -25.48 -25.04
CA ARG A 1072 10.45 -24.44 -26.10
C ARG A 1072 10.76 -22.97 -25.73
N GLY A 1073 10.55 -22.53 -24.48
CA GLY A 1073 10.76 -21.13 -24.03
C GLY A 1073 12.10 -20.84 -23.34
N GLY A 1074 13.01 -21.82 -23.24
CA GLY A 1074 14.18 -21.75 -22.37
C GLY A 1074 13.89 -22.25 -20.94
N ALA A 1075 14.89 -22.18 -20.05
CA ALA A 1075 14.73 -22.53 -18.64
C ALA A 1075 14.25 -21.31 -17.82
N VAL A 1076 13.24 -21.51 -16.97
CA VAL A 1076 12.80 -20.50 -16.00
C VAL A 1076 13.68 -20.63 -14.73
N PRO A 1077 14.22 -19.52 -14.18
CA PRO A 1077 15.14 -19.60 -13.04
C PRO A 1077 14.51 -20.15 -11.75
N SER A 1078 15.28 -20.91 -10.95
CA SER A 1078 14.79 -21.58 -9.72
C SER A 1078 14.30 -20.61 -8.64
N TRP A 1079 14.82 -19.37 -8.63
CA TRP A 1079 14.35 -18.32 -7.73
C TRP A 1079 12.93 -17.83 -8.05
N SER A 1080 12.42 -18.14 -9.25
CA SER A 1080 11.05 -17.83 -9.68
C SER A 1080 10.08 -18.95 -9.32
N TRP A 1081 8.92 -18.57 -8.77
CA TRP A 1081 7.79 -19.49 -8.61
C TRP A 1081 7.24 -20.01 -9.95
N MET A 1082 7.53 -19.33 -11.07
CA MET A 1082 7.11 -19.75 -12.41
C MET A 1082 7.91 -20.94 -12.95
N ALA A 1083 9.04 -21.30 -12.32
CA ALA A 1083 9.78 -22.52 -12.63
C ALA A 1083 9.11 -23.79 -12.09
N TYR A 1084 8.02 -23.66 -11.32
CA TYR A 1084 7.33 -24.77 -10.69
C TYR A 1084 5.84 -24.78 -11.00
N ASP A 1085 5.27 -25.98 -11.05
CA ASP A 1085 3.84 -26.25 -11.07
C ASP A 1085 3.30 -26.52 -9.67
N GLY A 1086 2.01 -26.23 -9.48
CA GLY A 1086 1.35 -26.14 -8.18
C GLY A 1086 1.27 -24.71 -7.63
N ALA A 1087 0.65 -24.60 -6.46
CA ALA A 1087 0.24 -23.35 -5.84
C ALA A 1087 1.26 -22.77 -4.86
N ILE A 1088 1.39 -21.44 -4.83
CA ILE A 1088 2.24 -20.71 -3.88
C ILE A 1088 1.41 -19.92 -2.85
N ASP A 1089 2.13 -19.45 -1.85
CA ASP A 1089 1.74 -18.48 -0.83
C ASP A 1089 2.96 -17.58 -0.54
N TYR A 1090 2.88 -16.58 0.34
CA TYR A 1090 4.02 -15.75 0.73
C TYR A 1090 4.31 -15.82 2.22
N LEU A 1091 5.59 -15.74 2.60
CA LEU A 1091 5.98 -15.54 4.00
C LEU A 1091 5.57 -14.13 4.46
N SER A 1092 4.84 -14.08 5.58
CA SER A 1092 4.53 -12.82 6.24
C SER A 1092 5.81 -12.17 6.78
N ALA A 1093 6.09 -10.96 6.29
CA ALA A 1093 7.15 -10.09 6.79
C ALA A 1093 6.52 -8.75 7.18
N PRO A 1094 6.56 -8.31 8.46
CA PRO A 1094 5.84 -7.15 8.93
C PRO A 1094 6.31 -5.86 8.24
N GLY A 1095 5.35 -5.01 7.83
CA GLY A 1095 5.64 -3.71 7.24
C GLY A 1095 6.44 -2.82 8.20
N GLY A 1096 7.47 -2.13 7.69
CA GLY A 1096 8.33 -1.23 8.48
C GLY A 1096 9.29 -1.90 9.48
N LYS A 1097 9.06 -3.15 9.89
CA LYS A 1097 9.81 -3.82 10.98
C LYS A 1097 10.90 -4.80 10.51
N VAL A 1098 11.23 -4.80 9.21
CA VAL A 1098 12.27 -5.64 8.61
C VAL A 1098 13.20 -4.77 7.78
N SER A 1099 14.50 -4.84 8.09
CA SER A 1099 15.59 -4.22 7.32
C SER A 1099 16.03 -5.20 6.22
N TRP A 1100 15.99 -4.76 4.96
CA TRP A 1100 16.28 -5.61 3.80
C TRP A 1100 17.77 -5.56 3.43
N SER A 1101 18.28 -6.67 2.90
CA SER A 1101 19.70 -6.84 2.53
C SER A 1101 20.04 -6.07 1.26
N SER A 1102 21.08 -5.23 1.31
CA SER A 1102 21.66 -4.58 0.13
C SER A 1102 22.48 -5.52 -0.75
N ASN A 1103 22.72 -6.76 -0.29
CA ASN A 1103 23.73 -7.65 -0.85
C ASN A 1103 23.10 -8.72 -1.76
N ILE A 1104 22.02 -8.33 -2.45
CA ILE A 1104 21.30 -9.13 -3.43
C ILE A 1104 21.04 -8.21 -4.63
N LYS A 1105 21.47 -8.62 -5.82
CA LYS A 1105 21.27 -7.87 -7.07
C LYS A 1105 20.66 -8.80 -8.12
N SER A 1106 19.72 -8.30 -8.92
CA SER A 1106 19.43 -8.94 -10.21
C SER A 1106 20.45 -8.45 -11.24
N SER A 1107 20.79 -9.30 -12.22
CA SER A 1107 21.61 -8.86 -13.36
C SER A 1107 20.86 -7.75 -14.13
N PRO A 1108 21.48 -6.59 -14.39
CA PRO A 1108 20.78 -5.45 -14.95
C PRO A 1108 20.32 -5.74 -16.38
N SER A 1109 19.03 -5.56 -16.64
CA SER A 1109 18.49 -5.65 -18.00
C SER A 1109 19.01 -4.48 -18.84
N GLN A 1110 20.03 -4.74 -19.69
CA GLN A 1110 20.42 -3.79 -20.72
C GLN A 1110 19.22 -3.49 -21.64
N ALA A 1111 19.05 -2.23 -22.00
CA ALA A 1111 17.95 -1.80 -22.86
C ALA A 1111 18.12 -2.38 -24.27
N ALA A 1112 17.03 -2.91 -24.83
CA ALA A 1112 17.03 -3.57 -26.13
C ALA A 1112 17.50 -2.61 -27.24
N SER A 1113 18.77 -2.74 -27.62
CA SER A 1113 19.42 -1.95 -28.67
C SER A 1113 20.23 -2.88 -29.58
N GLN A 1114 19.61 -3.22 -30.71
CA GLN A 1114 20.21 -3.70 -31.96
C GLN A 1114 21.54 -4.50 -31.88
N SER A 1115 21.45 -5.81 -31.65
CA SER A 1115 22.35 -6.76 -32.33
C SER A 1115 21.72 -8.15 -32.42
N SER A 1116 22.02 -8.87 -33.51
CA SER A 1116 21.43 -10.17 -33.84
C SER A 1116 22.42 -11.32 -33.62
N HIS A 1117 22.72 -11.63 -32.35
CA HIS A 1117 23.52 -12.80 -31.98
C HIS A 1117 22.82 -13.64 -30.92
N HIS A 1118 22.75 -14.96 -31.17
CA HIS A 1118 22.14 -15.94 -30.26
C HIS A 1118 23.08 -16.28 -29.09
N GLY A 1119 23.16 -15.38 -28.12
CA GLY A 1119 23.72 -15.66 -26.79
C GLY A 1119 22.60 -15.99 -25.79
N HIS A 1120 22.70 -17.13 -25.09
CA HIS A 1120 21.85 -17.41 -23.94
C HIS A 1120 22.36 -16.64 -22.72
N GLU A 1121 21.86 -15.43 -22.48
CA GLU A 1121 22.08 -14.74 -21.20
C GLU A 1121 21.39 -15.50 -20.06
N THR A 1122 22.18 -16.16 -19.20
CA THR A 1122 21.70 -16.81 -17.97
C THR A 1122 21.30 -15.78 -16.92
N LEU A 1123 19.99 -15.63 -16.66
CA LEU A 1123 19.46 -14.72 -15.64
C LEU A 1123 19.74 -15.23 -14.22
N ALA A 1124 20.83 -14.78 -13.63
CA ALA A 1124 21.21 -15.06 -12.24
C ALA A 1124 20.80 -13.92 -11.28
N LEU A 1125 20.63 -14.28 -10.01
CA LEU A 1125 20.72 -13.34 -8.89
C LEU A 1125 22.12 -13.44 -8.26
N GLU A 1126 22.81 -12.31 -8.15
CA GLU A 1126 24.03 -12.20 -7.35
C GLU A 1126 23.65 -12.05 -5.88
N ALA A 1127 24.18 -12.91 -5.00
CA ALA A 1127 23.87 -12.87 -3.58
C ALA A 1127 25.04 -13.32 -2.70
N LEU A 1128 25.03 -12.90 -1.42
CA LEU A 1128 25.90 -13.48 -0.40
C LEU A 1128 25.25 -14.70 0.27
N VAL A 1129 25.93 -15.85 0.21
CA VAL A 1129 25.53 -17.08 0.88
C VAL A 1129 26.09 -17.17 2.31
N ARG A 1130 25.35 -17.83 3.21
CA ARG A 1130 25.75 -18.15 4.59
C ARG A 1130 25.32 -19.56 4.98
N THR A 1131 26.17 -20.24 5.74
CA THR A 1131 25.85 -21.51 6.40
C THR A 1131 24.77 -21.31 7.47
N VAL A 1132 23.77 -22.19 7.45
CA VAL A 1132 22.84 -22.39 8.56
C VAL A 1132 23.52 -23.28 9.59
N ILE A 1133 23.59 -22.82 10.83
CA ILE A 1133 24.19 -23.53 11.97
C ILE A 1133 23.09 -23.87 12.98
N ASN A 1134 23.32 -24.84 13.87
CA ASN A 1134 22.38 -25.24 14.94
C ASN A 1134 20.97 -25.59 14.43
N ASP A 1135 20.74 -26.87 14.08
CA ASP A 1135 19.57 -27.35 13.34
C ASP A 1135 18.24 -26.65 13.73
N PRO A 1136 17.71 -25.77 12.85
CA PRO A 1136 16.54 -24.96 13.15
C PRO A 1136 15.24 -25.79 13.17
N PRO A 1137 14.23 -25.41 13.98
CA PRO A 1137 12.96 -26.12 14.04
C PRO A 1137 12.20 -26.03 12.71
N ASN A 1138 11.79 -27.20 12.19
CA ASN A 1138 11.15 -27.39 10.88
C ASN A 1138 9.89 -26.53 10.64
N GLU A 1139 9.20 -26.08 11.69
CA GLU A 1139 7.97 -25.26 11.60
C GLU A 1139 8.15 -23.94 10.81
N PHE A 1140 9.39 -23.47 10.66
CA PHE A 1140 9.72 -22.22 9.96
C PHE A 1140 10.49 -22.44 8.65
N ILE A 1141 10.64 -23.68 8.17
CA ILE A 1141 11.27 -24.04 6.89
C ILE A 1141 10.20 -24.49 5.90
N PHE A 1142 10.19 -23.84 4.73
CA PHE A 1142 9.28 -24.17 3.63
C PHE A 1142 10.11 -24.56 2.41
N LEU A 1143 10.43 -25.86 2.31
CA LEU A 1143 10.99 -26.43 1.08
C LEU A 1143 9.97 -26.39 -0.05
N ASP A 1144 10.47 -26.02 -1.22
CA ASP A 1144 9.69 -25.95 -2.45
C ASP A 1144 9.34 -27.37 -2.91
N GLU A 1145 10.32 -28.27 -3.04
CA GLU A 1145 10.09 -29.71 -3.28
C GLU A 1145 10.44 -30.56 -2.03
N PRO A 1146 9.45 -30.97 -1.20
CA PRO A 1146 9.72 -31.74 0.02
C PRO A 1146 10.40 -33.09 -0.20
N ALA A 1147 10.30 -33.65 -1.41
CA ALA A 1147 10.88 -34.93 -1.79
C ALA A 1147 12.39 -34.88 -2.04
N GLN A 1148 13.00 -33.70 -2.21
CA GLN A 1148 14.46 -33.58 -2.34
C GLN A 1148 15.19 -33.71 -0.99
N GLY A 1149 14.49 -33.53 0.13
CA GLY A 1149 15.09 -33.52 1.46
C GLY A 1149 15.89 -32.26 1.77
N LEU A 1150 16.69 -32.30 2.85
CA LEU A 1150 17.63 -31.24 3.21
C LEU A 1150 19.06 -31.74 2.97
N THR A 1151 19.80 -31.05 2.11
CA THR A 1151 21.27 -31.19 2.04
C THR A 1151 21.90 -30.50 3.26
N GLN A 1152 22.94 -31.13 3.81
CA GLN A 1152 23.68 -30.62 4.97
C GLN A 1152 25.18 -30.50 4.63
N PRO A 1153 25.87 -29.42 5.03
CA PRO A 1153 25.34 -28.26 5.75
C PRO A 1153 24.39 -27.43 4.88
N MET A 1154 23.27 -26.98 5.46
CA MET A 1154 22.32 -26.10 4.78
C MET A 1154 22.93 -24.73 4.48
N GLU A 1155 22.73 -24.22 3.26
CA GLU A 1155 23.17 -22.87 2.85
C GLU A 1155 21.97 -21.95 2.56
N CYS A 1156 22.11 -20.65 2.83
CA CYS A 1156 21.02 -19.70 2.68
C CYS A 1156 21.49 -18.28 2.27
N VAL A 1157 20.57 -17.53 1.67
CA VAL A 1157 20.72 -16.10 1.32
C VAL A 1157 19.80 -15.29 2.23
N VAL A 1158 20.37 -14.36 3.02
CA VAL A 1158 19.59 -13.53 3.95
C VAL A 1158 18.92 -12.37 3.20
N LEU A 1159 17.59 -12.43 3.07
CA LEU A 1159 16.78 -11.38 2.44
C LEU A 1159 16.63 -10.16 3.35
N GLY A 1160 16.45 -10.37 4.65
CA GLY A 1160 16.25 -9.28 5.60
C GLY A 1160 16.15 -9.72 7.06
N SER A 1161 16.29 -8.75 7.97
CA SER A 1161 16.46 -8.94 9.42
C SER A 1161 15.47 -8.09 10.20
N GLY A 1162 14.83 -8.66 11.22
CA GLY A 1162 13.85 -7.95 12.06
C GLY A 1162 14.45 -6.96 13.06
N SER A 1163 13.59 -6.11 13.61
CA SER A 1163 13.87 -5.36 14.85
C SER A 1163 14.04 -6.32 16.04
N GLN A 1164 15.02 -6.07 16.92
CA GLN A 1164 15.23 -6.87 18.13
C GLN A 1164 14.09 -6.71 19.13
N SER A 1165 13.70 -7.81 19.77
CA SER A 1165 12.58 -7.87 20.71
C SER A 1165 12.99 -7.33 22.09
N ALA A 1166 12.24 -6.38 22.65
CA ALA A 1166 12.52 -5.82 23.99
C ALA A 1166 12.37 -6.83 25.16
N GLY A 1167 11.89 -8.05 24.88
CA GLY A 1167 11.73 -9.16 25.84
C GLY A 1167 12.69 -10.34 25.64
N GLY A 1168 13.83 -10.14 24.96
CA GLY A 1168 14.91 -11.15 24.90
C GLY A 1168 14.76 -12.27 23.85
N ASP A 1169 13.63 -12.41 23.14
CA ASP A 1169 13.56 -13.35 22.00
C ASP A 1169 14.53 -12.91 20.89
N CYS A 1170 15.37 -13.85 20.45
CA CYS A 1170 16.40 -13.63 19.45
C CYS A 1170 15.81 -13.12 18.13
N ARG A 1171 16.57 -12.24 17.47
CA ARG A 1171 16.18 -11.61 16.21
C ARG A 1171 15.85 -12.66 15.16
N ARG A 1172 14.88 -12.35 14.30
CA ARG A 1172 14.42 -13.21 13.22
C ARG A 1172 14.87 -12.67 11.86
N HIS A 1173 15.25 -13.57 10.97
CA HIS A 1173 15.74 -13.30 9.63
C HIS A 1173 14.91 -14.07 8.62
N TRP A 1174 14.57 -13.43 7.51
CA TRP A 1174 13.92 -14.07 6.38
C TRP A 1174 15.00 -14.46 5.38
N VAL A 1175 15.05 -15.73 4.98
CA VAL A 1175 16.11 -16.29 4.14
C VAL A 1175 15.54 -17.13 3.00
N VAL A 1176 16.22 -17.15 1.86
CA VAL A 1176 16.03 -18.18 0.82
C VAL A 1176 17.02 -19.30 1.12
N LEU A 1177 16.56 -20.55 1.11
CA LEU A 1177 17.43 -21.73 1.21
C LEU A 1177 17.94 -22.08 -0.19
N VAL A 1178 19.24 -22.34 -0.30
CA VAL A 1178 19.91 -22.60 -1.58
C VAL A 1178 20.77 -23.85 -1.53
N ASN A 1179 20.95 -24.49 -2.67
CA ASN A 1179 21.79 -25.69 -2.85
C ASN A 1179 22.71 -25.51 -4.05
N ARG A 1180 23.95 -26.01 -3.97
CA ARG A 1180 24.95 -25.89 -5.04
C ARG A 1180 24.65 -26.88 -6.18
N ILE A 1181 24.65 -26.41 -7.43
CA ILE A 1181 24.40 -27.26 -8.61
C ILE A 1181 25.71 -27.70 -9.29
N SER A 1182 26.68 -26.79 -9.42
CA SER A 1182 27.91 -27.02 -10.18
C SER A 1182 29.15 -26.41 -9.51
N ASN A 1183 30.32 -26.70 -10.09
CA ASN A 1183 31.50 -25.90 -9.84
C ASN A 1183 31.46 -24.58 -10.64
N ALA A 1184 32.39 -23.68 -10.33
CA ALA A 1184 32.39 -22.32 -10.81
C ALA A 1184 32.31 -22.20 -12.35
N ASP A 1185 31.58 -21.18 -12.81
CA ASP A 1185 31.56 -20.80 -14.22
C ASP A 1185 32.88 -20.17 -14.68
N ASP A 1186 33.01 -19.84 -15.97
CA ASP A 1186 34.20 -19.21 -16.55
C ASP A 1186 34.55 -17.83 -15.94
N SER A 1187 33.68 -17.26 -15.09
CA SER A 1187 33.93 -16.04 -14.31
C SER A 1187 34.30 -16.31 -12.84
N GLY A 1188 34.51 -17.57 -12.47
CA GLY A 1188 34.88 -17.99 -11.11
C GLY A 1188 33.72 -18.01 -10.10
N SER A 1189 32.47 -17.86 -10.55
CA SER A 1189 31.29 -17.77 -9.68
C SER A 1189 30.63 -19.12 -9.45
N GLU A 1190 30.41 -19.51 -8.19
CA GLU A 1190 29.72 -20.76 -7.84
C GLU A 1190 28.20 -20.65 -8.10
N VAL A 1191 27.61 -21.67 -8.77
CA VAL A 1191 26.21 -21.65 -9.21
C VAL A 1191 25.31 -22.50 -8.29
N TYR A 1192 24.21 -21.88 -7.88
CA TYR A 1192 23.26 -22.39 -6.90
C TYR A 1192 21.83 -22.38 -7.46
N GLU A 1193 20.98 -23.26 -6.95
CA GLU A 1193 19.53 -23.17 -7.08
C GLU A 1193 18.88 -22.82 -5.74
N ARG A 1194 17.69 -22.22 -5.79
CA ARG A 1194 16.78 -22.13 -4.66
C ARG A 1194 16.13 -23.50 -4.41
N ILE A 1195 16.06 -23.92 -3.14
CA ILE A 1195 15.34 -25.12 -2.68
C ILE A 1195 14.19 -24.81 -1.70
N GLY A 1196 14.08 -23.58 -1.21
CA GLY A 1196 13.01 -23.18 -0.30
C GLY A 1196 13.17 -21.78 0.29
N VAL A 1197 12.36 -21.48 1.30
CA VAL A 1197 12.40 -20.21 2.04
C VAL A 1197 12.13 -20.47 3.53
N ALA A 1198 12.74 -19.68 4.42
CA ALA A 1198 12.63 -19.90 5.86
C ALA A 1198 12.63 -18.60 6.70
N VAL A 1199 12.18 -18.71 7.94
CA VAL A 1199 12.31 -17.66 8.99
C VAL A 1199 13.18 -18.19 10.13
N LEU A 1200 14.45 -17.84 10.12
CA LEU A 1200 15.45 -18.34 11.07
C LEU A 1200 15.71 -17.34 12.20
N LYS A 1201 16.16 -17.82 13.36
CA LYS A 1201 16.69 -16.96 14.43
C LYS A 1201 18.16 -16.64 14.17
N GLU A 1202 18.65 -15.51 14.69
CA GLU A 1202 20.05 -15.05 14.55
C GLU A 1202 21.07 -16.11 15.03
N LEU A 1203 20.70 -16.95 16.00
CA LEU A 1203 21.49 -18.07 16.51
C LEU A 1203 21.60 -19.28 15.56
N HIS A 1204 20.80 -19.33 14.49
CA HIS A 1204 20.84 -20.39 13.46
C HIS A 1204 21.67 -19.98 12.22
N LEU A 1205 22.37 -18.84 12.26
CA LEU A 1205 23.05 -18.27 11.10
C LEU A 1205 24.51 -17.96 11.44
N ASP A 1206 25.44 -18.45 10.61
CA ASP A 1206 26.84 -18.06 10.78
C ASP A 1206 27.08 -16.65 10.25
N PHE A 1207 27.23 -15.70 11.18
CA PHE A 1207 27.63 -14.32 10.91
C PHE A 1207 29.13 -14.07 11.11
N GLN A 1208 29.90 -15.04 11.62
CA GLN A 1208 31.35 -14.91 11.85
C GLN A 1208 32.19 -15.55 10.74
N GLY A 1209 31.67 -16.59 10.08
CA GLY A 1209 32.28 -17.21 8.91
C GLY A 1209 32.24 -16.34 7.65
N PRO A 1210 33.14 -16.63 6.68
CA PRO A 1210 33.24 -15.88 5.43
C PRO A 1210 32.02 -16.12 4.54
N ALA A 1211 31.34 -15.04 4.17
CA ALA A 1211 30.30 -15.09 3.14
C ALA A 1211 30.95 -15.08 1.74
N LYS A 1212 30.42 -15.87 0.81
CA LYS A 1212 30.82 -15.88 -0.61
C LYS A 1212 29.77 -15.19 -1.46
N GLU A 1213 30.19 -14.55 -2.55
CA GLU A 1213 29.28 -14.16 -3.64
C GLU A 1213 28.96 -15.39 -4.51
N ILE A 1214 27.69 -15.61 -4.79
CA ILE A 1214 27.17 -16.74 -5.55
C ILE A 1214 26.18 -16.27 -6.63
N LYS A 1215 25.96 -17.09 -7.65
CA LYS A 1215 24.92 -16.89 -8.67
C LYS A 1215 23.79 -17.89 -8.45
N VAL A 1216 22.60 -17.41 -8.08
CA VAL A 1216 21.38 -18.25 -8.03
C VAL A 1216 20.72 -18.26 -9.39
N GLN A 1217 20.60 -19.44 -10.01
CA GLN A 1217 19.96 -19.69 -11.32
C GLN A 1217 18.73 -20.59 -11.17
#